data_AF-A0A1H4W1Z9-F1
#
_entry.id   AF-A0A1H4W1Z9-F1
#
_cell.length_a   1.000
_cell.length_b   1.000
_cell.length_c   1.000
_cell.angle_alpha   90.00
_cell.angle_beta   90.00
_cell.angle_gamma   90.00
#
_symmetry.space_group_name_H-M   'P 1'
#
loop_
_entity.id
_entity.type
_entity.pdbx_description
1 polymer ?
#
loop_
_entity_poly.entity_id
_entity_poly.type
_entity_poly.pdbx_seq_one_letter_code
_entity_poly.pdbx_strand_id
1 'polypeptide(L)'
;MDLRVPAWRGLIEGPRRLVAAAAAVVVLAAAGTWTAATAFGGETPVHRSDRMMTMPGGVRLDTSYFTAGGGGRRPAVLLAHGFGGSKDDMRGQAEDLARDGYAVLTWSARGFGRSTGKIGLNDPRHEVADVSRLIDWLAEQPQVRLDKPGDPRVGMAGGSYGGAVSLLAAGYDHRVDAIAPAVTYWNLADALFPGGVFKKLWAGVFFGEGGGCARFETDLCRMYDRVAESGTPDTAARTLLEQRSPSAVGSRIKVPTLLVQGQTDSLFPLGQADAAARAVKANGAPVDVDWIAGGHDGGDLETGRVQGRVRSWFDRYLKGDKGADTGPAFRTTRTGGVNSTDGTAQLRGASANAYPGLRADRHAVPLTGGEQRVENPAGGSPPAVSAVPGLGGSAGLGRLSSLGLGVSLDFPGQYARFDSAPLTRDLQITGTPTARIHLRSTGDDAVLFGKVYDVGPDGGQQVLPAQLVAPFRVTGAKAGKDVTVTLPAIDHEVRKGHRLRLVLAATDLGYASPAAPATYTVSLKSALSVPTAPAVTTAAAPLPSWVWWLPLTGAAIAAALLLTGRRRTTAPAPDPELAEVPLVIEGLSKRYAGSADRYAVRELSFRVERGQVLGLLGPNGAGKTTTLRMLMGLITPDDGEIRVFGHAVRPGAKVLSRVGAFVEGAGFLPHLSGRENLELYWRATGRPEQDAHLDEALEIAGLGDALARAVRTYSQGMRQRLAIAQAMLGLPDLLILDEPTNGLDPPQIREMREVMIRYAAGGRTVIVSSHLLSEVEQSCTHLVVMDRGRLVQAGPVREIIGSGDTLLVGTATPVDEPVVEKVAALDTVASAVRTDDGLLVRLEPGGTAERLVAELVRLSVPVASVGPHRRLEDAFLTLIGGSA
;
A
#
# COMPACT_ATOMS: atom_id res chain seq x y z
N MET A 1 -3.50 19.31 -60.69
CA MET A 1 -4.24 20.37 -59.98
C MET A 1 -4.63 19.75 -58.65
N ASP A 2 -3.78 19.81 -57.63
CA ASP A 2 -3.42 20.98 -56.80
C ASP A 2 -4.62 21.54 -56.01
N LEU A 3 -4.32 21.98 -54.77
CA LEU A 3 -5.17 22.61 -53.73
C LEU A 3 -5.60 21.67 -52.59
N ARG A 4 -4.79 21.49 -51.54
CA ARG A 4 -4.43 22.38 -50.41
C ARG A 4 -5.51 22.46 -49.32
N VAL A 5 -5.19 21.82 -48.20
CA VAL A 5 -5.86 21.95 -46.89
C VAL A 5 -5.40 23.28 -46.23
N PRO A 6 -6.28 24.04 -45.53
CA PRO A 6 -5.91 25.34 -44.96
C PRO A 6 -4.94 25.21 -43.78
N ALA A 7 -4.01 26.16 -43.73
CA ALA A 7 -2.95 26.25 -42.75
C ALA A 7 -3.46 26.64 -41.35
N TRP A 8 -3.06 25.85 -40.36
CA TRP A 8 -3.00 26.26 -38.95
C TRP A 8 -1.90 27.32 -38.79
N ARG A 9 -2.24 28.60 -38.96
CA ARG A 9 -1.42 29.73 -38.51
C ARG A 9 -2.12 30.42 -37.36
N GLY A 10 -1.52 30.33 -36.19
CA GLY A 10 -1.87 31.18 -35.06
C GLY A 10 -1.55 30.60 -33.69
N LEU A 11 -0.33 30.14 -33.43
CA LEU A 11 0.09 29.84 -32.04
C LEU A 11 1.61 29.79 -31.80
N ILE A 12 2.43 30.48 -32.59
CA ILE A 12 3.87 30.59 -32.32
C ILE A 12 4.31 32.05 -32.48
N GLU A 13 4.13 32.84 -31.42
CA GLU A 13 4.90 34.07 -31.25
C GLU A 13 5.65 34.00 -29.91
N GLY A 14 6.99 34.02 -30.01
CA GLY A 14 7.90 34.16 -28.88
C GLY A 14 9.13 33.23 -28.93
N PRO A 15 10.33 33.72 -29.29
CA PRO A 15 11.58 32.94 -29.30
C PRO A 15 11.96 32.40 -27.90
N ARG A 16 11.41 32.98 -26.83
CA ARG A 16 11.72 32.62 -25.44
C ARG A 16 11.08 31.30 -24.98
N ARG A 17 10.00 30.83 -25.62
CA ARG A 17 9.30 29.60 -25.21
C ARG A 17 9.95 28.32 -25.75
N LEU A 18 10.53 28.38 -26.95
CA LEU A 18 11.31 27.28 -27.53
C LEU A 18 12.62 27.05 -26.77
N VAL A 19 13.28 28.13 -26.33
CA VAL A 19 14.52 28.02 -25.53
C VAL A 19 14.24 27.45 -24.14
N ALA A 20 13.13 27.82 -23.50
CA ALA A 20 12.75 27.26 -22.19
C ALA A 20 12.33 25.79 -22.28
N ALA A 21 11.60 25.40 -23.33
CA ALA A 21 11.23 24.00 -23.57
C ALA A 21 12.46 23.14 -23.93
N ALA A 22 13.37 23.66 -24.75
CA ALA A 22 14.63 22.98 -25.07
C ALA A 22 15.53 22.86 -23.82
N ALA A 23 15.62 23.89 -22.97
CA ALA A 23 16.38 23.83 -21.73
C ALA A 23 15.80 22.80 -20.75
N ALA A 24 14.46 22.71 -20.63
CA ALA A 24 13.81 21.70 -19.80
C ALA A 24 14.05 20.26 -20.31
N VAL A 25 14.02 20.06 -21.63
CA VAL A 25 14.35 18.76 -22.25
C VAL A 25 15.83 18.42 -22.06
N VAL A 26 16.74 19.39 -22.16
CA VAL A 26 18.17 19.17 -21.90
C VAL A 26 18.44 18.86 -20.43
N VAL A 27 17.74 19.50 -19.48
CA VAL A 27 17.88 19.19 -18.05
C VAL A 27 17.28 17.83 -17.71
N LEU A 28 16.13 17.46 -18.30
CA LEU A 28 15.52 16.14 -18.10
C LEU A 28 16.32 15.03 -18.80
N ALA A 29 16.90 15.30 -19.97
CA ALA A 29 17.80 14.39 -20.66
C ALA A 29 19.13 14.27 -19.90
N ALA A 30 19.67 15.35 -19.34
CA ALA A 30 20.88 15.33 -18.51
C ALA A 30 20.64 14.62 -17.17
N ALA A 31 19.50 14.81 -16.54
CA ALA A 31 19.13 14.07 -15.33
C ALA A 31 18.89 12.57 -15.63
N GLY A 32 18.22 12.27 -16.75
CA GLY A 32 17.98 10.91 -17.23
C GLY A 32 19.26 10.18 -17.64
N THR A 33 20.19 10.87 -18.32
CA THR A 33 21.50 10.30 -18.69
C THR A 33 22.42 10.21 -17.49
N TRP A 34 22.34 11.09 -16.48
CA TRP A 34 23.12 10.94 -15.24
C TRP A 34 22.66 9.71 -14.45
N THR A 35 21.35 9.48 -14.31
CA THR A 35 20.81 8.28 -13.65
C THR A 35 21.06 6.99 -14.45
N ALA A 36 21.01 7.04 -15.79
CA ALA A 36 21.32 5.90 -16.63
C ALA A 36 22.83 5.60 -16.68
N ALA A 37 23.69 6.63 -16.72
CA ALA A 37 25.15 6.46 -16.69
C ALA A 37 25.64 5.88 -15.36
N THR A 38 24.96 6.15 -14.24
CA THR A 38 25.26 5.49 -12.96
C THR A 38 24.72 4.07 -12.84
N ALA A 39 23.70 3.70 -13.63
CA ALA A 39 23.10 2.37 -13.62
C ALA A 39 23.73 1.39 -14.62
N PHE A 40 24.48 1.89 -15.62
CA PHE A 40 25.09 1.09 -16.70
C PHE A 40 26.62 1.23 -16.80
N GLY A 41 27.30 1.56 -15.70
CA GLY A 41 28.75 1.32 -15.61
C GLY A 41 29.00 -0.18 -15.50
N GLY A 42 29.51 -0.82 -16.56
CA GLY A 42 29.82 -2.25 -16.54
C GLY A 42 30.68 -2.61 -15.33
N GLU A 43 30.27 -3.64 -14.57
CA GLU A 43 30.99 -4.09 -13.38
C GLU A 43 32.45 -4.39 -13.72
N THR A 44 33.39 -3.86 -12.94
CA THR A 44 34.81 -4.17 -13.09
C THR A 44 35.00 -5.69 -13.03
N PRO A 45 35.55 -6.34 -14.08
CA PRO A 45 35.75 -7.78 -14.08
C PRO A 45 36.64 -8.23 -12.92
N VAL A 46 36.20 -9.26 -12.19
CA VAL A 46 36.96 -9.88 -11.09
C VAL A 46 37.71 -11.10 -11.63
N HIS A 47 39.02 -11.14 -11.39
CA HIS A 47 39.88 -12.29 -11.66
C HIS A 47 39.95 -13.19 -10.41
N ARG A 48 39.55 -14.46 -10.58
CA ARG A 48 39.61 -15.51 -9.55
C ARG A 48 40.67 -16.56 -9.92
N SER A 49 41.46 -17.00 -8.94
CA SER A 49 42.41 -18.11 -9.07
C SER A 49 42.21 -19.10 -7.92
N ASP A 50 41.97 -20.38 -8.24
CA ASP A 50 41.79 -21.45 -7.26
C ASP A 50 43.09 -22.25 -7.09
N ARG A 51 43.43 -22.62 -5.85
CA ARG A 51 44.67 -23.31 -5.53
C ARG A 51 44.51 -24.28 -4.36
N MET A 52 45.17 -25.44 -4.44
CA MET A 52 45.44 -26.27 -3.27
C MET A 52 46.78 -25.88 -2.66
N MET A 53 46.78 -25.41 -1.42
CA MET A 53 47.98 -24.99 -0.69
C MET A 53 48.37 -26.05 0.34
N THR A 54 49.60 -26.54 0.27
CA THR A 54 50.12 -27.52 1.23
C THR A 54 50.63 -26.80 2.48
N MET A 55 50.03 -27.13 3.63
CA MET A 55 50.41 -26.67 4.96
C MET A 55 51.45 -27.61 5.58
N PRO A 56 52.18 -27.16 6.61
CA PRO A 56 53.02 -28.03 7.42
C PRO A 56 52.26 -29.27 7.93
N GLY A 57 52.90 -30.44 7.85
CA GLY A 57 52.27 -31.72 8.17
C GLY A 57 51.47 -32.36 7.04
N GLY A 58 51.58 -31.85 5.80
CA GLY A 58 51.01 -32.48 4.60
C GLY A 58 49.51 -32.23 4.40
N VAL A 59 48.89 -31.41 5.25
CA VAL A 59 47.50 -30.96 5.05
C VAL A 59 47.42 -30.05 3.85
N ARG A 60 46.37 -30.17 3.04
CA ARG A 60 46.16 -29.34 1.85
C ARG A 60 44.88 -28.54 2.04
N LEU A 61 44.98 -27.22 1.93
CA LEU A 61 43.84 -26.31 2.01
C LEU A 61 43.42 -25.86 0.61
N ASP A 62 42.11 -25.90 0.36
CA ASP A 62 41.49 -25.39 -0.85
C ASP A 62 41.27 -23.88 -0.70
N THR A 63 41.87 -23.08 -1.58
CA THR A 63 41.84 -21.61 -1.51
C THR A 63 41.40 -20.98 -2.84
N SER A 64 40.83 -19.78 -2.76
CA SER A 64 40.49 -18.94 -3.91
C SER A 64 40.97 -17.51 -3.67
N TYR A 65 41.68 -16.95 -4.63
CA TYR A 65 42.26 -15.61 -4.61
C TYR A 65 41.57 -14.71 -5.65
N PHE A 66 41.11 -13.54 -5.24
CA PHE A 66 40.32 -12.61 -6.03
C PHE A 66 40.99 -11.24 -6.13
N THR A 67 40.99 -10.67 -7.33
CA THR A 67 41.47 -9.31 -7.61
C THR A 67 40.63 -8.68 -8.72
N ALA A 68 40.53 -7.35 -8.78
CA ALA A 68 39.82 -6.64 -9.86
C ALA A 68 40.55 -5.36 -10.30
N GLY A 69 40.35 -4.91 -11.54
CA GLY A 69 41.03 -3.70 -12.06
C GLY A 69 42.56 -3.86 -12.27
N GLY A 70 43.26 -2.74 -12.51
CA GLY A 70 44.67 -2.72 -12.94
C GLY A 70 45.73 -3.15 -11.91
N GLY A 71 47.00 -3.21 -12.34
CA GLY A 71 48.15 -3.83 -11.63
C GLY A 71 48.70 -3.11 -10.38
N GLY A 72 47.93 -2.26 -9.71
CA GLY A 72 48.35 -1.58 -8.48
C GLY A 72 48.35 -2.49 -7.25
N ARG A 73 49.27 -2.22 -6.31
CA ARG A 73 49.30 -2.87 -4.99
C ARG A 73 48.12 -2.43 -4.13
N ARG A 74 47.50 -3.36 -3.41
CA ARG A 74 46.28 -3.14 -2.64
C ARG A 74 46.28 -3.88 -1.30
N PRO A 75 45.60 -3.37 -0.27
CA PRO A 75 45.40 -4.13 0.97
C PRO A 75 44.70 -5.46 0.69
N ALA A 76 45.00 -6.45 1.53
CA ALA A 76 44.42 -7.78 1.44
C ALA A 76 43.31 -7.99 2.48
N VAL A 77 42.37 -8.89 2.18
CA VAL A 77 41.35 -9.36 3.14
C VAL A 77 41.30 -10.88 3.10
N LEU A 78 41.41 -11.53 4.25
CA LEU A 78 41.07 -12.95 4.38
C LEU A 78 39.61 -13.08 4.80
N LEU A 79 38.85 -13.90 4.07
CA LEU A 79 37.47 -14.23 4.40
C LEU A 79 37.36 -15.70 4.84
N ALA A 80 36.94 -15.88 6.09
CA ALA A 80 36.80 -17.17 6.73
C ALA A 80 35.33 -17.63 6.70
N HIS A 81 35.10 -18.88 6.30
CA HIS A 81 33.76 -19.47 6.24
C HIS A 81 33.21 -19.82 7.64
N GLY A 82 31.88 -19.87 7.74
CA GLY A 82 31.18 -20.40 8.92
C GLY A 82 31.31 -21.92 9.04
N PHE A 83 30.94 -22.48 10.20
CA PHE A 83 31.03 -23.92 10.42
C PHE A 83 30.16 -24.68 9.40
N GLY A 84 30.65 -25.81 8.89
CA GLY A 84 29.97 -26.59 7.84
C GLY A 84 30.08 -26.01 6.42
N GLY A 85 30.49 -24.74 6.29
CA GLY A 85 30.71 -24.07 5.01
C GLY A 85 32.07 -24.36 4.36
N SER A 86 32.39 -23.57 3.35
CA SER A 86 33.62 -23.63 2.55
C SER A 86 34.01 -22.26 2.01
N LYS A 87 35.15 -22.19 1.31
CA LYS A 87 35.59 -20.99 0.60
C LYS A 87 34.53 -20.40 -0.35
N ASP A 88 33.68 -21.26 -0.95
CA ASP A 88 32.75 -20.82 -1.99
C ASP A 88 31.56 -20.02 -1.41
N ASP A 89 31.23 -20.20 -0.13
CA ASP A 89 30.21 -19.40 0.56
C ASP A 89 30.63 -17.92 0.68
N MET A 90 31.93 -17.67 0.71
CA MET A 90 32.51 -16.32 0.83
C MET A 90 32.66 -15.62 -0.53
N ARG A 91 32.32 -16.30 -1.63
CA ARG A 91 32.59 -15.82 -3.00
C ARG A 91 31.97 -14.46 -3.29
N GLY A 92 30.68 -14.27 -2.98
CA GLY A 92 29.99 -13.01 -3.27
C GLY A 92 30.67 -11.82 -2.59
N GLN A 93 30.93 -11.95 -1.29
CA GLN A 93 31.65 -10.92 -0.52
C GLN A 93 33.09 -10.72 -1.03
N ALA A 94 33.75 -11.78 -1.48
CA ALA A 94 35.10 -11.69 -2.04
C ALA A 94 35.14 -10.92 -3.37
N GLU A 95 34.17 -11.17 -4.26
CA GLU A 95 34.03 -10.46 -5.52
C GLU A 95 33.73 -8.97 -5.28
N ASP A 96 32.84 -8.64 -4.33
CA ASP A 96 32.53 -7.25 -3.98
C ASP A 96 33.72 -6.49 -3.41
N LEU A 97 34.43 -7.09 -2.44
CA LEU A 97 35.66 -6.49 -1.90
C LEU A 97 36.75 -6.37 -2.98
N ALA A 98 36.86 -7.35 -3.89
CA ALA A 98 37.82 -7.27 -4.99
C ALA A 98 37.49 -6.10 -5.93
N ARG A 99 36.21 -5.90 -6.29
CA ARG A 99 35.74 -4.74 -7.07
C ARG A 99 36.03 -3.42 -6.36
N ASP A 100 35.94 -3.41 -5.03
CA ASP A 100 36.30 -2.27 -4.19
C ASP A 100 37.81 -2.11 -3.96
N GLY A 101 38.64 -2.83 -4.73
CA GLY A 101 40.08 -2.63 -4.77
C GLY A 101 40.84 -3.37 -3.69
N TYR A 102 40.31 -4.45 -3.11
CA TYR A 102 41.05 -5.37 -2.24
C TYR A 102 41.64 -6.56 -3.02
N ALA A 103 42.65 -7.20 -2.43
CA ALA A 103 43.08 -8.54 -2.80
C ALA A 103 42.47 -9.52 -1.79
N VAL A 104 41.57 -10.40 -2.23
CA VAL A 104 40.79 -11.22 -1.29
C VAL A 104 41.21 -12.67 -1.36
N LEU A 105 41.46 -13.29 -0.21
CA LEU A 105 41.76 -14.71 -0.10
C LEU A 105 40.68 -15.40 0.74
N THR A 106 40.00 -16.37 0.14
CA THR A 106 39.07 -17.27 0.83
C THR A 106 39.70 -18.66 0.92
N TRP A 107 39.43 -19.42 1.97
CA TRP A 107 39.89 -20.81 2.08
C TRP A 107 38.84 -21.69 2.76
N SER A 108 38.89 -22.99 2.50
CA SER A 108 38.17 -23.99 3.29
C SER A 108 39.11 -24.50 4.38
N ALA A 109 38.71 -24.40 5.65
CA ALA A 109 39.49 -24.87 6.79
C ALA A 109 39.65 -26.40 6.78
N ARG A 110 40.52 -26.91 7.67
CA ARG A 110 40.83 -28.35 7.75
C ARG A 110 39.55 -29.18 7.93
N GLY A 111 39.40 -30.23 7.12
CA GLY A 111 38.23 -31.11 7.17
C GLY A 111 36.95 -30.58 6.49
N PHE A 112 36.96 -29.36 5.93
CA PHE A 112 35.84 -28.77 5.19
C PHE A 112 36.11 -28.71 3.68
N GLY A 113 35.02 -28.73 2.89
CA GLY A 113 35.10 -28.67 1.43
C GLY A 113 36.06 -29.71 0.87
N ARG A 114 37.02 -29.26 0.04
CA ARG A 114 38.07 -30.10 -0.55
C ARG A 114 39.37 -30.14 0.27
N SER A 115 39.42 -29.44 1.40
CA SER A 115 40.58 -29.42 2.27
C SER A 115 40.74 -30.75 3.01
N THR A 116 41.99 -31.19 3.18
CA THR A 116 42.32 -32.39 3.96
C THR A 116 42.47 -32.07 5.45
N GLY A 117 42.85 -33.07 6.26
CA GLY A 117 43.03 -32.91 7.71
C GLY A 117 41.77 -33.19 8.53
N LYS A 118 41.81 -32.78 9.80
CA LYS A 118 40.71 -32.94 10.77
C LYS A 118 40.30 -31.58 11.32
N ILE A 119 39.04 -31.45 11.71
CA ILE A 119 38.48 -30.25 12.31
C ILE A 119 39.06 -30.08 13.72
N GLY A 120 39.76 -28.96 13.92
CA GLY A 120 40.46 -28.62 15.16
C GLY A 120 39.71 -27.62 16.03
N LEU A 121 38.58 -27.07 15.59
CA LEU A 121 37.85 -26.01 16.30
C LEU A 121 38.68 -24.78 16.59
N ASN A 122 39.36 -24.28 15.55
CA ASN A 122 40.36 -23.23 15.60
C ASN A 122 41.54 -23.56 16.54
N ASP A 123 42.02 -24.82 16.55
CA ASP A 123 43.23 -25.18 17.32
C ASP A 123 44.38 -24.23 16.91
N PRO A 124 44.98 -23.49 17.86
CA PRO A 124 46.06 -22.56 17.58
C PRO A 124 47.27 -23.17 16.85
N ARG A 125 47.54 -24.46 17.09
CA ARG A 125 48.67 -25.18 16.49
C ARG A 125 48.39 -25.66 15.06
N HIS A 126 47.12 -25.67 14.65
CA HIS A 126 46.71 -26.14 13.33
C HIS A 126 46.03 -25.03 12.53
N GLU A 127 44.75 -24.77 12.74
CA GLU A 127 43.97 -23.88 11.86
C GLU A 127 44.36 -22.41 11.99
N VAL A 128 44.75 -21.94 13.17
CA VAL A 128 45.28 -20.56 13.30
C VAL A 128 46.67 -20.46 12.69
N ALA A 129 47.51 -21.49 12.85
CA ALA A 129 48.82 -21.57 12.20
C ALA A 129 48.70 -21.60 10.67
N ASP A 130 47.66 -22.25 10.13
CA ASP A 130 47.36 -22.21 8.70
C ASP A 130 47.05 -20.79 8.24
N VAL A 131 46.28 -20.01 9.00
CA VAL A 131 46.01 -18.60 8.69
C VAL A 131 47.31 -17.81 8.58
N SER A 132 48.26 -17.97 9.51
CA SER A 132 49.57 -17.32 9.40
C SER A 132 50.32 -17.71 8.12
N ARG A 133 50.16 -18.94 7.62
CA ARG A 133 50.72 -19.36 6.32
C ARG A 133 50.00 -18.77 5.12
N LEU A 134 48.69 -18.56 5.21
CA LEU A 134 47.95 -17.83 4.20
C LEU A 134 48.40 -16.36 4.15
N ILE A 135 48.71 -15.76 5.30
CA ILE A 135 49.30 -14.41 5.40
C ILE A 135 50.71 -14.38 4.80
N ASP A 136 51.55 -15.39 5.08
CA ASP A 136 52.88 -15.53 4.45
C ASP A 136 52.74 -15.52 2.92
N TRP A 137 51.81 -16.31 2.38
CA TRP A 137 51.57 -16.39 0.94
C TRP A 137 51.05 -15.07 0.35
N LEU A 138 50.17 -14.35 1.06
CA LEU A 138 49.70 -13.03 0.64
C LEU A 138 50.86 -12.02 0.56
N ALA A 139 51.82 -12.09 1.48
CA ALA A 139 52.99 -11.22 1.48
C ALA A 139 53.88 -11.40 0.23
N GLU A 140 53.81 -12.55 -0.43
CA GLU A 140 54.55 -12.86 -1.65
C GLU A 140 53.83 -12.41 -2.94
N GLN A 141 52.55 -12.05 -2.86
CA GLN A 141 51.77 -11.71 -4.06
C GLN A 141 52.10 -10.29 -4.56
N PRO A 142 52.38 -10.11 -5.86
CA PRO A 142 52.81 -8.80 -6.39
C PRO A 142 51.72 -7.73 -6.30
N GLN A 143 50.44 -8.12 -6.26
CA GLN A 143 49.31 -7.22 -6.11
C GLN A 143 49.05 -6.83 -4.66
N VAL A 144 49.66 -7.48 -3.66
CA VAL A 144 49.38 -7.17 -2.24
C VAL A 144 50.28 -6.02 -1.77
N ARG A 145 49.66 -5.06 -1.07
CA ARG A 145 50.36 -3.96 -0.41
C ARG A 145 51.03 -4.50 0.85
N LEU A 146 52.31 -4.19 1.00
CA LEU A 146 53.09 -4.51 2.19
C LEU A 146 53.34 -3.24 3.01
N ASP A 147 53.27 -3.35 4.32
CA ASP A 147 53.71 -2.31 5.24
C ASP A 147 55.22 -2.36 5.47
N LYS A 148 55.76 -3.58 5.53
CA LYS A 148 57.20 -3.89 5.59
C LYS A 148 57.46 -5.17 4.79
N PRO A 149 58.73 -5.47 4.43
CA PRO A 149 59.04 -6.74 3.77
C PRO A 149 58.49 -7.94 4.57
N GLY A 150 57.66 -8.77 3.93
CA GLY A 150 57.02 -9.93 4.56
C GLY A 150 55.78 -9.61 5.44
N ASP A 151 55.37 -8.35 5.51
CA ASP A 151 54.28 -7.85 6.35
C ASP A 151 53.17 -7.24 5.46
N PRO A 152 52.17 -8.03 5.03
CA PRO A 152 51.11 -7.55 4.17
C PRO A 152 50.11 -6.72 4.97
N ARG A 153 49.64 -5.60 4.41
CA ARG A 153 48.50 -4.86 4.97
C ARG A 153 47.25 -5.72 4.81
N VAL A 154 46.75 -6.31 5.89
CA VAL A 154 45.74 -7.37 5.81
C VAL A 154 44.67 -7.28 6.90
N GLY A 155 43.41 -7.37 6.49
CA GLY A 155 42.28 -7.55 7.42
C GLY A 155 41.67 -8.93 7.35
N MET A 156 40.83 -9.26 8.33
CA MET A 156 40.10 -10.54 8.37
C MET A 156 38.63 -10.36 8.73
N ALA A 157 37.74 -11.08 8.04
CA ALA A 157 36.33 -11.14 8.39
C ALA A 157 35.78 -12.57 8.22
N GLY A 158 34.70 -12.86 8.91
CA GLY A 158 34.01 -14.14 8.84
C GLY A 158 32.87 -14.23 9.83
N GLY A 159 31.88 -15.07 9.49
CA GLY A 159 30.75 -15.39 10.35
C GLY A 159 31.01 -16.63 11.20
N SER A 160 30.41 -16.75 12.39
CA SER A 160 30.42 -17.99 13.17
C SER A 160 31.85 -18.48 13.43
N TYR A 161 32.18 -19.70 13.04
CA TYR A 161 33.52 -20.27 13.07
C TYR A 161 34.60 -19.37 12.45
N GLY A 162 34.30 -18.73 11.32
CA GLY A 162 35.21 -17.80 10.65
C GLY A 162 35.41 -16.48 11.41
N GLY A 163 34.43 -16.07 12.21
CA GLY A 163 34.59 -14.92 13.11
C GLY A 163 35.59 -15.22 14.22
N ALA A 164 35.54 -16.42 14.81
CA ALA A 164 36.42 -16.82 15.90
C ALA A 164 37.87 -16.95 15.41
N VAL A 165 38.10 -17.51 14.22
CA VAL A 165 39.45 -17.58 13.65
C VAL A 165 40.02 -16.19 13.35
N SER A 166 39.20 -15.20 12.99
CA SER A 166 39.68 -13.82 12.80
C SER A 166 40.17 -13.18 14.12
N LEU A 167 39.45 -13.40 15.22
CA LEU A 167 39.86 -12.94 16.56
C LEU A 167 41.13 -13.65 17.04
N LEU A 168 41.22 -14.98 16.84
CA LEU A 168 42.39 -15.77 17.17
C LEU A 168 43.61 -15.34 16.35
N ALA A 169 43.46 -15.19 15.03
CA ALA A 169 44.53 -14.74 14.16
C ALA A 169 45.07 -13.37 14.59
N ALA A 170 44.21 -12.42 14.94
CA ALA A 170 44.64 -11.12 15.48
C ALA A 170 45.39 -11.21 16.83
N GLY A 171 45.16 -12.27 17.62
CA GLY A 171 45.87 -12.52 18.87
C GLY A 171 47.20 -13.28 18.71
N TYR A 172 47.36 -14.05 17.62
CA TYR A 172 48.53 -14.88 17.35
C TYR A 172 49.48 -14.30 16.29
N ASP A 173 48.98 -13.55 15.32
CA ASP A 173 49.73 -12.97 14.22
C ASP A 173 49.58 -11.44 14.22
N HIS A 174 50.68 -10.75 14.52
CA HIS A 174 50.73 -9.30 14.66
C HIS A 174 50.57 -8.54 13.34
N ARG A 175 50.61 -9.26 12.20
CA ARG A 175 50.46 -8.68 10.86
C ARG A 175 48.99 -8.42 10.49
N VAL A 176 48.03 -8.95 11.26
CA VAL A 176 46.61 -8.62 11.05
C VAL A 176 46.36 -7.18 11.50
N ASP A 177 45.86 -6.33 10.61
CA ASP A 177 45.68 -4.90 10.87
C ASP A 177 44.29 -4.52 11.38
N ALA A 178 43.24 -5.23 10.96
CA ALA A 178 41.86 -4.94 11.33
C ALA A 178 40.98 -6.19 11.16
N ILE A 179 39.98 -6.35 12.02
CA ILE A 179 39.07 -7.50 11.96
C ILE A 179 37.60 -7.10 12.03
N ALA A 180 36.75 -7.90 11.39
CA ALA A 180 35.30 -7.77 11.46
C ALA A 180 34.62 -9.14 11.70
N PRO A 181 34.78 -9.71 12.90
CA PRO A 181 34.09 -10.94 13.29
C PRO A 181 32.57 -10.74 13.38
N ALA A 182 31.81 -11.68 12.81
CA ALA A 182 30.36 -11.67 12.84
C ALA A 182 29.79 -12.94 13.48
N VAL A 183 28.74 -12.79 14.28
CA VAL A 183 27.89 -13.85 14.81
C VAL A 183 28.73 -14.99 15.40
N THR A 184 29.65 -14.69 16.34
CA THR A 184 30.73 -15.63 16.72
C THR A 184 30.91 -15.77 18.23
N TYR A 185 31.74 -16.72 18.65
CA TYR A 185 32.10 -16.95 20.04
C TYR A 185 33.37 -16.21 20.44
N TRP A 186 33.38 -15.73 21.68
CA TRP A 186 34.57 -15.30 22.40
C TRP A 186 35.19 -16.45 23.19
N ASN A 187 34.36 -17.25 23.84
CA ASN A 187 34.73 -18.45 24.57
C ASN A 187 33.78 -19.61 24.21
N LEU A 188 34.33 -20.62 23.54
CA LEU A 188 33.59 -21.80 23.08
C LEU A 188 33.13 -22.68 24.26
N ALA A 189 33.88 -22.71 25.36
CA ALA A 189 33.45 -23.39 26.58
C ALA A 189 32.22 -22.71 27.19
N ASP A 190 32.17 -21.38 27.21
CA ASP A 190 31.00 -20.64 27.69
C ASP A 190 29.81 -20.72 26.71
N ALA A 191 30.09 -20.88 25.42
CA ALA A 191 29.06 -21.08 24.40
C ALA A 191 28.40 -22.46 24.47
N LEU A 192 29.18 -23.54 24.66
CA LEU A 192 28.68 -24.93 24.73
C LEU A 192 28.31 -25.37 26.14
N PHE A 193 28.92 -24.77 27.17
CA PHE A 193 28.70 -25.06 28.59
C PHE A 193 28.24 -23.82 29.40
N PRO A 194 27.28 -23.02 28.92
CA PRO A 194 26.85 -21.82 29.62
C PRO A 194 26.38 -22.15 31.04
N GLY A 195 26.91 -21.40 32.02
CA GLY A 195 26.57 -21.59 33.43
C GLY A 195 26.87 -22.99 34.00
N GLY A 196 27.73 -23.79 33.36
CA GLY A 196 28.02 -25.17 33.80
C GLY A 196 27.04 -26.22 33.28
N VAL A 197 26.22 -25.87 32.29
CA VAL A 197 25.17 -26.74 31.74
C VAL A 197 25.51 -27.09 30.28
N PHE A 198 25.45 -28.38 29.93
CA PHE A 198 25.75 -28.82 28.58
C PHE A 198 24.63 -28.46 27.59
N LYS A 199 24.95 -27.67 26.57
CA LYS A 199 24.06 -27.27 25.47
C LYS A 199 23.96 -28.40 24.42
N LYS A 200 23.27 -29.48 24.80
CA LYS A 200 23.25 -30.76 24.07
C LYS A 200 22.78 -30.65 22.62
N LEU A 201 21.76 -29.83 22.34
CA LEU A 201 21.14 -29.79 21.01
C LEU A 201 22.08 -29.15 19.98
N TRP A 202 22.63 -27.97 20.30
CA TRP A 202 23.62 -27.32 19.45
C TRP A 202 24.92 -28.11 19.33
N ALA A 203 25.40 -28.71 20.42
CA ALA A 203 26.58 -29.57 20.36
C ALA A 203 26.34 -30.77 19.42
N GLY A 204 25.17 -31.41 19.49
CA GLY A 204 24.79 -32.49 18.58
C GLY A 204 24.72 -32.05 17.12
N VAL A 205 24.09 -30.90 16.83
CA VAL A 205 24.05 -30.30 15.49
C VAL A 205 25.47 -30.06 14.97
N PHE A 206 26.32 -29.45 15.78
CA PHE A 206 27.68 -29.09 15.41
C PHE A 206 28.55 -30.31 15.06
N PHE A 207 28.55 -31.35 15.91
CA PHE A 207 29.29 -32.59 15.63
C PHE A 207 28.65 -33.38 14.48
N GLY A 208 27.34 -33.32 14.31
CA GLY A 208 26.61 -33.90 13.18
C GLY A 208 26.98 -33.26 11.84
N GLU A 209 26.85 -31.93 11.73
CA GLU A 209 27.16 -31.14 10.53
C GLU A 209 28.64 -31.24 10.14
N GLY A 210 29.55 -31.39 11.12
CA GLY A 210 30.96 -31.65 10.86
C GLY A 210 31.25 -33.01 10.22
N GLY A 211 30.25 -33.88 10.04
CA GLY A 211 30.40 -35.23 9.49
C GLY A 211 30.75 -36.28 10.54
N GLY A 212 30.38 -36.02 11.81
CA GLY A 212 30.60 -36.91 12.94
C GLY A 212 32.04 -36.94 13.46
N CYS A 213 32.23 -37.62 14.58
CA CYS A 213 33.50 -37.73 15.31
C CYS A 213 34.72 -38.09 14.44
N ALA A 214 34.53 -38.86 13.37
CA ALA A 214 35.59 -39.24 12.45
C ALA A 214 36.23 -38.04 11.72
N ARG A 215 35.57 -36.89 11.63
CA ARG A 215 36.08 -35.69 10.95
C ARG A 215 36.79 -34.72 11.90
N PHE A 216 36.62 -34.89 13.21
CA PHE A 216 37.25 -34.06 14.23
C PHE A 216 38.58 -34.65 14.70
N GLU A 217 39.38 -33.83 15.37
CA GLU A 217 40.53 -34.33 16.11
C GLU A 217 40.11 -35.29 17.24
N THR A 218 40.93 -36.31 17.50
CA THR A 218 40.60 -37.40 18.43
C THR A 218 40.27 -36.90 19.84
N ASP A 219 41.01 -35.91 20.34
CA ASP A 219 40.79 -35.38 21.69
C ASP A 219 39.47 -34.61 21.81
N LEU A 220 39.02 -33.93 20.74
CA LEU A 220 37.70 -33.29 20.69
C LEU A 220 36.57 -34.31 20.67
N CYS A 221 36.73 -35.38 19.88
CA CYS A 221 35.73 -36.45 19.83
C CYS A 221 35.60 -37.13 21.21
N ARG A 222 36.71 -37.53 21.84
CA ARG A 222 36.69 -38.11 23.19
C ARG A 222 36.11 -37.16 24.24
N MET A 223 36.29 -35.86 24.07
CA MET A 223 35.66 -34.85 24.92
C MET A 223 34.15 -34.80 24.71
N TYR A 224 33.70 -34.74 23.46
CA TYR A 224 32.27 -34.69 23.13
C TYR A 224 31.53 -35.93 23.62
N ASP A 225 32.02 -37.13 23.31
CA ASP A 225 31.36 -38.39 23.73
C ASP A 225 31.20 -38.44 25.25
N ARG A 226 32.28 -38.14 25.98
CA ARG A 226 32.28 -38.13 27.45
C ARG A 226 31.29 -37.11 28.05
N VAL A 227 31.21 -35.90 27.48
CA VAL A 227 30.28 -34.87 27.95
C VAL A 227 28.84 -35.16 27.52
N ALA A 228 28.64 -35.71 26.33
CA ALA A 228 27.34 -36.08 25.80
C ALA A 228 26.71 -37.25 26.59
N GLU A 229 27.51 -38.25 26.95
CA GLU A 229 27.10 -39.39 27.78
C GLU A 229 26.77 -38.97 29.23
N SER A 230 27.61 -38.13 29.84
CA SER A 230 27.42 -37.71 31.23
C SER A 230 26.41 -36.56 31.41
N GLY A 231 26.12 -35.81 30.34
CA GLY A 231 25.32 -34.59 30.36
C GLY A 231 25.92 -33.45 31.18
N THR A 232 27.15 -33.59 31.67
CA THR A 232 27.79 -32.62 32.57
C THR A 232 29.21 -32.32 32.08
N PRO A 233 29.56 -31.06 31.81
CA PRO A 233 30.89 -30.70 31.36
C PRO A 233 31.91 -30.83 32.50
N ASP A 234 33.05 -31.46 32.22
CA ASP A 234 34.18 -31.54 33.15
C ASP A 234 35.24 -30.45 32.90
N THR A 235 36.16 -30.32 33.85
CA THR A 235 37.25 -29.32 33.78
C THR A 235 38.12 -29.51 32.54
N ALA A 236 38.43 -30.75 32.14
CA ALA A 236 39.26 -31.02 30.98
C ALA A 236 38.57 -30.58 29.67
N ALA A 237 37.26 -30.79 29.56
CA ALA A 237 36.45 -30.31 28.44
C ALA A 237 36.43 -28.78 28.36
N ARG A 238 36.24 -28.10 29.50
CA ARG A 238 36.31 -26.63 29.57
C ARG A 238 37.68 -26.11 29.15
N THR A 239 38.75 -26.64 29.73
CA THR A 239 40.11 -26.22 29.42
C THR A 239 40.45 -26.44 27.94
N LEU A 240 40.07 -27.58 27.35
CA LEU A 240 40.31 -27.84 25.93
C LEU A 240 39.63 -26.82 25.02
N LEU A 241 38.36 -26.49 25.28
CA LEU A 241 37.62 -25.52 24.48
C LEU A 241 38.10 -24.08 24.71
N GLU A 242 38.45 -23.72 25.95
CA GLU A 242 39.02 -22.40 26.29
C GLU A 242 40.35 -22.17 25.57
N GLN A 243 41.24 -23.17 25.52
CA GLN A 243 42.51 -23.08 24.79
C GLN A 243 42.34 -22.86 23.29
N ARG A 244 41.19 -23.25 22.74
CA ARG A 244 40.81 -23.10 21.32
C ARG A 244 39.92 -21.88 21.07
N SER A 245 39.78 -21.02 22.06
CA SER A 245 38.89 -19.85 22.01
C SER A 245 39.66 -18.53 21.95
N PRO A 246 39.10 -17.48 21.31
CA PRO A 246 39.65 -16.13 21.35
C PRO A 246 40.00 -15.62 22.76
N SER A 247 39.22 -15.99 23.76
CA SER A 247 39.44 -15.63 25.17
C SER A 247 40.84 -16.00 25.70
N ALA A 248 41.48 -17.07 25.18
CA ALA A 248 42.83 -17.46 25.59
C ALA A 248 43.93 -16.49 25.12
N VAL A 249 43.66 -15.70 24.09
CA VAL A 249 44.58 -14.69 23.54
C VAL A 249 44.02 -13.27 23.57
N GLY A 250 42.91 -13.07 24.28
CA GLY A 250 42.17 -11.82 24.25
C GLY A 250 42.98 -10.58 24.63
N SER A 251 43.94 -10.70 25.54
CA SER A 251 44.85 -9.60 25.94
C SER A 251 45.86 -9.19 24.86
N ARG A 252 45.96 -9.96 23.78
CA ARG A 252 46.89 -9.71 22.66
C ARG A 252 46.20 -9.05 21.46
N ILE A 253 44.88 -9.04 21.42
CA ILE A 253 44.10 -8.45 20.32
C ILE A 253 44.14 -6.92 20.44
N LYS A 254 45.00 -6.28 19.66
CA LYS A 254 45.27 -4.83 19.70
C LYS A 254 44.87 -4.10 18.42
N VAL A 255 43.99 -4.70 17.64
CA VAL A 255 43.60 -4.23 16.31
C VAL A 255 42.18 -3.67 16.33
N PRO A 256 41.85 -2.66 15.50
CA PRO A 256 40.49 -2.24 15.25
C PRO A 256 39.56 -3.42 14.98
N THR A 257 38.52 -3.56 15.80
CA THR A 257 37.58 -4.68 15.75
C THR A 257 36.13 -4.20 15.59
N LEU A 258 35.45 -4.63 14.52
CA LEU A 258 34.01 -4.49 14.36
C LEU A 258 33.32 -5.81 14.74
N LEU A 259 32.61 -5.82 15.88
CA LEU A 259 31.87 -6.98 16.35
C LEU A 259 30.42 -6.92 15.88
N VAL A 260 30.02 -7.87 15.06
CA VAL A 260 28.61 -8.02 14.64
C VAL A 260 28.02 -9.23 15.36
N GLN A 261 26.85 -9.13 15.99
CA GLN A 261 26.25 -10.25 16.72
C GLN A 261 24.74 -10.31 16.54
N GLY A 262 24.20 -11.52 16.38
CA GLY A 262 22.77 -11.75 16.23
C GLY A 262 22.00 -11.64 17.55
N GLN A 263 20.87 -10.93 17.53
CA GLN A 263 19.99 -10.80 18.70
C GLN A 263 19.22 -12.08 19.02
N THR A 264 18.94 -12.92 18.02
CA THR A 264 18.26 -14.23 18.20
C THR A 264 19.24 -15.39 18.07
N ASP A 265 20.50 -15.19 18.47
CA ASP A 265 21.53 -16.22 18.43
C ASP A 265 21.62 -16.98 19.77
N SER A 266 21.05 -18.17 19.81
CA SER A 266 21.08 -19.05 20.97
C SER A 266 22.36 -19.89 21.05
N LEU A 267 23.13 -19.99 19.95
CA LEU A 267 24.43 -20.64 19.93
C LEU A 267 25.50 -19.73 20.56
N PHE A 268 25.63 -18.52 20.03
CA PHE A 268 26.55 -17.47 20.48
C PHE A 268 25.76 -16.20 20.87
N PRO A 269 25.28 -16.10 22.12
CA PRO A 269 24.49 -14.94 22.55
C PRO A 269 25.29 -13.63 22.52
N LEU A 270 24.60 -12.49 22.60
CA LEU A 270 25.20 -11.14 22.66
C LEU A 270 26.29 -11.00 23.75
N GLY A 271 26.24 -11.81 24.80
CA GLY A 271 27.28 -11.90 25.83
C GLY A 271 28.68 -12.24 25.31
N GLN A 272 28.78 -12.99 24.22
CA GLN A 272 30.06 -13.33 23.58
C GLN A 272 30.70 -12.08 22.97
N ALA A 273 29.92 -11.31 22.19
CA ALA A 273 30.37 -10.03 21.63
C ALA A 273 30.67 -8.99 22.72
N ASP A 274 29.89 -8.94 23.80
CA ASP A 274 30.18 -8.06 24.94
C ASP A 274 31.53 -8.37 25.61
N ALA A 275 31.82 -9.66 25.83
CA ALA A 275 33.07 -10.09 26.42
C ALA A 275 34.27 -9.75 25.52
N ALA A 276 34.15 -9.99 24.22
CA ALA A 276 35.15 -9.60 23.22
C ALA A 276 35.36 -8.08 23.19
N ALA A 277 34.27 -7.31 23.15
CA ALA A 277 34.32 -5.85 23.09
C ALA A 277 35.02 -5.26 24.32
N ARG A 278 34.72 -5.78 25.52
CA ARG A 278 35.39 -5.37 26.76
C ARG A 278 36.88 -5.70 26.74
N ALA A 279 37.27 -6.87 26.26
CA ALA A 279 38.67 -7.27 26.20
C ALA A 279 39.48 -6.42 25.21
N VAL A 280 38.98 -6.26 23.98
CA VAL A 280 39.67 -5.46 22.94
C VAL A 280 39.75 -3.99 23.34
N LYS A 281 38.67 -3.43 23.90
CA LYS A 281 38.67 -2.06 24.42
C LYS A 281 39.67 -1.89 25.58
N ALA A 282 39.79 -2.86 26.47
CA ALA A 282 40.77 -2.84 27.56
C ALA A 282 42.22 -2.85 27.05
N ASN A 283 42.46 -3.38 25.84
CA ASN A 283 43.78 -3.33 25.19
C ASN A 283 44.06 -1.99 24.48
N GLY A 284 43.13 -1.04 24.50
CA GLY A 284 43.27 0.28 23.87
C GLY A 284 42.97 0.33 22.37
N ALA A 285 42.41 -0.74 21.80
CA ALA A 285 42.07 -0.79 20.38
C ALA A 285 40.64 -0.26 20.11
N PRO A 286 40.38 0.36 18.94
CA PRO A 286 39.02 0.76 18.53
C PRO A 286 38.09 -0.45 18.45
N VAL A 287 36.89 -0.31 19.01
CA VAL A 287 35.85 -1.35 18.99
C VAL A 287 34.50 -0.74 18.70
N ASP A 288 33.85 -1.26 17.66
CA ASP A 288 32.46 -1.00 17.33
C ASP A 288 31.64 -2.28 17.50
N VAL A 289 30.38 -2.14 17.92
CA VAL A 289 29.46 -3.27 18.11
C VAL A 289 28.16 -3.05 17.33
N ASP A 290 27.73 -4.05 16.57
CA ASP A 290 26.50 -4.05 15.78
C ASP A 290 25.63 -5.27 16.14
N TRP A 291 24.48 -5.03 16.78
CA TRP A 291 23.50 -6.07 17.06
C TRP A 291 22.50 -6.15 15.92
N ILE A 292 22.66 -7.15 15.07
CA ILE A 292 21.82 -7.36 13.89
C ILE A 292 20.53 -8.09 14.26
N ALA A 293 19.53 -8.01 13.40
CA ALA A 293 18.43 -8.95 13.42
C ALA A 293 18.96 -10.38 13.14
N GLY A 294 18.27 -11.38 13.66
CA GLY A 294 18.60 -12.80 13.43
C GLY A 294 19.76 -13.35 14.26
N GLY A 295 20.33 -14.45 13.80
CA GLY A 295 21.38 -15.24 14.45
C GLY A 295 21.47 -16.66 13.85
N HIS A 296 22.12 -17.59 14.55
CA HIS A 296 22.18 -19.00 14.13
C HIS A 296 20.81 -19.69 14.10
N ASP A 297 19.85 -19.19 14.86
CA ASP A 297 18.48 -19.72 14.91
C ASP A 297 17.63 -19.25 13.71
N GLY A 298 18.20 -18.43 12.81
CA GLY A 298 17.55 -17.87 11.62
C GLY A 298 17.23 -16.37 11.75
N GLY A 299 16.49 -15.84 10.77
CA GLY A 299 16.14 -14.42 10.68
C GLY A 299 16.90 -13.67 9.58
N ASP A 300 16.59 -12.39 9.42
CA ASP A 300 17.31 -11.51 8.49
C ASP A 300 18.66 -11.11 9.09
N LEU A 301 19.75 -11.62 8.53
CA LEU A 301 21.12 -11.34 8.97
C LEU A 301 21.63 -9.97 8.48
N GLU A 302 20.80 -9.20 7.78
CA GLU A 302 21.11 -7.88 7.25
C GLU A 302 22.38 -7.89 6.38
N THR A 303 22.61 -9.00 5.65
CA THR A 303 23.90 -9.32 5.02
C THR A 303 24.47 -8.19 4.18
N GLY A 304 23.67 -7.56 3.30
CA GLY A 304 24.12 -6.45 2.47
C GLY A 304 24.55 -5.22 3.29
N ARG A 305 23.80 -4.89 4.37
CA ARG A 305 24.15 -3.79 5.28
C ARG A 305 25.42 -4.10 6.06
N VAL A 306 25.52 -5.30 6.60
CA VAL A 306 26.67 -5.76 7.38
C VAL A 306 27.92 -5.75 6.50
N GLN A 307 27.86 -6.33 5.29
CA GLN A 307 28.97 -6.33 4.35
C GLN A 307 29.38 -4.91 3.92
N GLY A 308 28.44 -4.00 3.69
CA GLY A 308 28.73 -2.59 3.44
C GLY A 308 29.44 -1.90 4.60
N ARG A 309 29.07 -2.23 5.84
CA ARG A 309 29.75 -1.72 7.04
C ARG A 309 31.15 -2.33 7.22
N VAL A 310 31.30 -3.63 6.99
CA VAL A 310 32.61 -4.31 7.00
C VAL A 310 33.55 -3.70 5.97
N ARG A 311 33.06 -3.41 4.76
CA ARG A 311 33.82 -2.70 3.74
C ARG A 311 34.28 -1.34 4.25
N SER A 312 33.35 -0.51 4.76
CA SER A 312 33.69 0.84 5.25
C SER A 312 34.68 0.79 6.42
N TRP A 313 34.59 -0.23 7.27
CA TRP A 313 35.57 -0.53 8.32
C TRP A 313 36.96 -0.81 7.75
N PHE A 314 37.05 -1.67 6.73
CA PHE A 314 38.31 -1.93 6.05
C PHE A 314 38.81 -0.74 5.24
N ASP A 315 37.95 0.11 4.68
CA ASP A 315 38.36 1.33 3.98
C ASP A 315 39.06 2.27 4.97
N ARG A 316 38.46 2.44 6.16
CA ARG A 316 39.03 3.24 7.24
C ARG A 316 40.40 2.74 7.68
N TYR A 317 40.52 1.44 8.00
CA TYR A 317 41.70 0.92 8.69
C TYR A 317 42.77 0.30 7.77
N LEU A 318 42.41 -0.25 6.62
CA LEU A 318 43.36 -0.86 5.68
C LEU A 318 43.77 0.08 4.55
N LYS A 319 42.84 0.88 4.02
CA LYS A 319 43.17 1.92 3.02
C LYS A 319 43.62 3.23 3.66
N GLY A 320 43.26 3.46 4.92
CA GLY A 320 43.58 4.70 5.65
C GLY A 320 42.62 5.84 5.33
N ASP A 321 41.42 5.54 4.81
CA ASP A 321 40.42 6.54 4.47
C ASP A 321 39.72 7.08 5.73
N LYS A 322 40.19 8.22 6.22
CA LYS A 322 39.61 8.90 7.38
C LYS A 322 38.17 9.38 7.15
N GLY A 323 37.74 9.52 5.90
CA GLY A 323 36.40 9.94 5.51
C GLY A 323 35.39 8.79 5.40
N ALA A 324 35.85 7.53 5.33
CA ALA A 324 34.97 6.36 5.23
C ALA A 324 34.02 6.28 6.45
N ASP A 325 32.71 6.28 6.25
CA ASP A 325 31.74 6.18 7.35
C ASP A 325 31.63 4.73 7.86
N THR A 326 32.24 4.46 9.01
CA THR A 326 32.21 3.13 9.66
C THR A 326 30.91 2.85 10.42
N GLY A 327 29.97 3.80 10.41
CA GLY A 327 28.77 3.77 11.22
C GLY A 327 29.02 4.13 12.69
N PRO A 328 27.97 4.05 13.54
CA PRO A 328 28.06 4.44 14.94
C PRO A 328 28.75 3.36 15.79
N ALA A 329 29.47 3.77 16.84
CA ALA A 329 30.20 2.84 17.72
C ALA A 329 29.32 1.73 18.33
N PHE A 330 28.03 2.00 18.52
CA PHE A 330 27.03 0.97 18.78
C PHE A 330 25.79 1.15 17.93
N ARG A 331 25.33 0.04 17.36
CA ARG A 331 24.05 -0.06 16.66
C ARG A 331 23.31 -1.32 17.11
N THR A 332 21.99 -1.24 17.21
CA THR A 332 21.10 -2.38 17.35
C THR A 332 19.91 -2.25 16.42
N THR A 333 19.46 -3.36 15.84
CA THR A 333 18.31 -3.39 14.93
C THR A 333 17.03 -3.69 15.70
N ARG A 334 16.05 -2.79 15.64
CA ARG A 334 14.70 -2.90 16.24
C ARG A 334 13.64 -3.14 15.20
N THR A 335 12.56 -3.83 15.56
CA THR A 335 11.36 -3.94 14.72
C THR A 335 10.53 -2.66 14.82
N GLY A 336 10.50 -1.87 13.75
CA GLY A 336 9.78 -0.60 13.65
C GLY A 336 8.34 -0.69 13.14
N GLY A 337 7.77 -1.90 13.12
CA GLY A 337 6.42 -2.19 12.63
C GLY A 337 6.40 -3.30 11.58
N VAL A 338 5.25 -3.47 10.93
CA VAL A 338 5.03 -4.47 9.88
C VAL A 338 4.58 -3.76 8.62
N ASN A 339 5.15 -4.12 7.48
CA ASN A 339 4.69 -3.65 6.18
C ASN A 339 3.27 -4.15 5.94
N SER A 340 2.33 -3.23 5.76
CA SER A 340 0.91 -3.52 5.56
C SER A 340 0.60 -4.27 4.26
N THR A 341 1.53 -4.29 3.31
CA THR A 341 1.35 -4.92 1.99
C THR A 341 1.72 -6.39 1.98
N ASP A 342 2.81 -6.77 2.66
CA ASP A 342 3.39 -8.13 2.60
C ASP A 342 3.61 -8.76 3.99
N GLY A 343 3.26 -8.07 5.07
CA GLY A 343 3.42 -8.58 6.43
C GLY A 343 4.87 -8.67 6.92
N THR A 344 5.84 -8.09 6.20
CA THR A 344 7.25 -8.14 6.58
C THR A 344 7.58 -7.18 7.72
N ALA A 345 8.38 -7.63 8.69
CA ALA A 345 8.85 -6.77 9.77
C ALA A 345 9.78 -5.68 9.21
N GLN A 346 9.45 -4.41 9.45
CA GLN A 346 10.32 -3.30 9.08
C GLN A 346 11.44 -3.15 10.12
N LEU A 347 12.68 -3.33 9.70
CA LEU A 347 13.84 -3.17 10.56
C LEU A 347 14.26 -1.69 10.64
N ARG A 348 14.57 -1.20 11.84
CA ARG A 348 15.06 0.16 12.11
C ARG A 348 16.31 0.10 12.96
N GLY A 349 17.29 0.94 12.66
CA GLY A 349 18.49 1.09 13.49
C GLY A 349 18.24 1.99 14.70
N ALA A 350 18.67 1.54 15.87
CA ALA A 350 18.94 2.40 17.01
C ALA A 350 20.45 2.44 17.26
N SER A 351 20.98 3.59 17.65
CA SER A 351 22.42 3.80 17.74
C SER A 351 22.86 4.69 18.89
N ALA A 352 24.11 4.53 19.30
CA ALA A 352 24.81 5.38 20.26
C ALA A 352 26.26 5.63 19.82
N ASN A 353 26.82 6.74 20.27
CA ASN A 353 28.21 7.13 19.99
C ASN A 353 29.25 6.30 20.77
N ALA A 354 28.81 5.45 21.69
CA ALA A 354 29.65 4.51 22.43
C ALA A 354 28.87 3.24 22.73
N TYR A 355 29.56 2.10 22.77
CA TYR A 355 28.98 0.84 23.23
C TYR A 355 28.66 0.90 24.72
N PRO A 356 27.37 0.80 25.13
CA PRO A 356 26.96 0.91 26.53
C PRO A 356 27.33 -0.32 27.37
N GLY A 357 27.63 -1.46 26.74
CA GLY A 357 27.77 -2.74 27.43
C GLY A 357 26.42 -3.30 27.91
N LEU A 358 26.44 -4.52 28.46
CA LEU A 358 25.21 -5.22 28.84
C LEU A 358 24.58 -4.80 30.18
N ARG A 359 25.15 -3.82 30.90
CA ARG A 359 24.74 -3.47 32.28
C ARG A 359 24.57 -1.97 32.52
N ALA A 360 24.48 -1.16 31.47
CA ALA A 360 24.29 0.28 31.59
C ALA A 360 22.89 0.64 32.10
N ASP A 361 22.81 1.72 32.89
CA ASP A 361 21.57 2.32 33.43
C ASP A 361 20.55 1.29 33.93
N ARG A 362 20.79 0.72 35.12
CA ARG A 362 19.95 -0.36 35.67
C ARG A 362 18.75 0.19 36.41
N HIS A 363 17.56 -0.24 36.03
CA HIS A 363 16.29 0.03 36.70
C HIS A 363 15.85 -1.20 37.50
N ALA A 364 15.38 -1.00 38.72
CA ALA A 364 14.86 -2.08 39.56
C ALA A 364 13.35 -2.25 39.32
N VAL A 365 12.93 -3.44 38.89
CA VAL A 365 11.53 -3.83 38.71
C VAL A 365 11.14 -4.81 39.82
N PRO A 366 10.33 -4.39 40.81
CA PRO A 366 9.86 -5.29 41.85
C PRO A 366 9.04 -6.44 41.24
N LEU A 367 9.33 -7.66 41.70
CA LEU A 367 8.60 -8.86 41.34
C LEU A 367 7.92 -9.46 42.57
N THR A 368 6.80 -10.14 42.36
CA THR A 368 6.01 -10.84 43.39
C THR A 368 5.95 -12.34 43.06
N GLY A 369 5.66 -13.19 44.05
CA GLY A 369 5.56 -14.64 43.82
C GLY A 369 5.86 -15.55 45.00
N GLY A 370 6.31 -15.02 46.15
CA GLY A 370 6.62 -15.84 47.34
C GLY A 370 7.70 -16.90 47.09
N GLU A 371 7.87 -17.83 48.02
CA GLU A 371 8.70 -19.03 47.79
C GLU A 371 7.89 -20.07 47.00
N GLN A 372 8.52 -20.70 46.00
CA GLN A 372 7.87 -21.68 45.12
C GLN A 372 8.66 -22.97 45.02
N ARG A 373 7.93 -24.08 44.87
CA ARG A 373 8.47 -25.41 44.65
C ARG A 373 8.44 -25.75 43.17
N VAL A 374 9.54 -26.29 42.66
CA VAL A 374 9.75 -26.66 41.27
C VAL A 374 10.25 -28.10 41.21
N GLU A 375 9.68 -28.92 40.33
CA GLU A 375 10.09 -30.31 40.16
C GLU A 375 10.99 -30.48 38.93
N ASN A 376 12.15 -31.09 39.13
CA ASN A 376 12.93 -31.73 38.07
C ASN A 376 12.45 -33.18 37.96
N PRO A 377 11.72 -33.56 36.89
CA PRO A 377 11.23 -34.92 36.72
C PRO A 377 12.38 -35.91 36.45
N ALA A 378 12.13 -37.19 36.70
CA ALA A 378 13.10 -38.25 36.38
C ALA A 378 13.41 -38.23 34.87
N GLY A 379 14.70 -38.30 34.54
CA GLY A 379 15.18 -38.18 33.15
C GLY A 379 15.02 -36.78 32.53
N GLY A 380 14.58 -35.77 33.27
CA GLY A 380 14.36 -34.42 32.76
C GLY A 380 13.24 -34.32 31.71
N SER A 381 12.25 -35.22 31.77
CA SER A 381 11.18 -35.34 30.78
C SER A 381 9.78 -35.18 31.41
N PRO A 382 8.83 -34.48 30.76
CA PRO A 382 8.96 -33.78 29.48
C PRO A 382 9.79 -32.47 29.61
N PRO A 383 10.64 -32.13 28.64
CA PRO A 383 11.45 -30.91 28.69
C PRO A 383 10.67 -29.68 28.19
N ALA A 384 10.80 -28.55 28.87
CA ALA A 384 10.31 -27.27 28.38
C ALA A 384 10.94 -26.90 27.01
N VAL A 385 10.25 -26.11 26.19
CA VAL A 385 10.74 -25.66 24.89
C VAL A 385 10.94 -24.16 24.94
N SER A 386 12.18 -23.68 24.85
CA SER A 386 12.49 -22.25 24.73
C SER A 386 12.88 -21.85 23.31
N ALA A 387 13.77 -22.64 22.70
CA ALA A 387 14.21 -22.46 21.32
C ALA A 387 14.39 -23.82 20.65
N VAL A 388 14.14 -23.89 19.34
CA VAL A 388 14.48 -25.04 18.52
C VAL A 388 15.37 -24.56 17.36
N PRO A 389 16.68 -24.89 17.38
CA PRO A 389 17.61 -24.57 16.30
C PRO A 389 17.08 -25.01 14.93
N GLY A 390 17.28 -24.20 13.89
CA GLY A 390 16.91 -24.52 12.50
C GLY A 390 15.43 -24.38 12.13
N LEU A 391 14.50 -24.38 13.10
CA LEU A 391 13.07 -24.11 12.85
C LEU A 391 12.71 -22.61 12.86
N GLY A 392 13.55 -21.75 13.42
CA GLY A 392 13.33 -20.30 13.41
C GLY A 392 13.41 -19.65 12.03
N GLY A 393 14.25 -20.20 11.14
CA GLY A 393 14.46 -19.71 9.76
C GLY A 393 13.54 -20.31 8.70
N SER A 394 13.16 -21.58 8.83
CA SER A 394 12.35 -22.31 7.83
C SER A 394 10.84 -22.32 8.12
N ALA A 395 10.44 -22.22 9.39
CA ALA A 395 9.03 -22.24 9.81
C ALA A 395 8.48 -20.86 10.23
N GLY A 396 9.21 -19.77 9.97
CA GLY A 396 8.76 -18.40 10.28
C GLY A 396 8.69 -18.06 11.77
N LEU A 397 9.09 -18.97 12.68
CA LEU A 397 8.96 -18.79 14.13
C LEU A 397 9.82 -17.64 14.70
N GLY A 398 10.99 -17.35 14.10
CA GLY A 398 11.79 -16.17 14.46
C GLY A 398 11.20 -14.84 13.97
N ARG A 399 10.39 -14.87 12.89
CA ARG A 399 9.59 -13.72 12.45
C ARG A 399 8.32 -13.58 13.30
N LEU A 400 7.77 -14.68 13.78
CA LEU A 400 6.61 -14.67 14.68
C LEU A 400 6.99 -14.12 16.06
N SER A 401 8.19 -14.42 16.59
CA SER A 401 8.64 -13.83 17.85
C SER A 401 8.88 -12.32 17.78
N SER A 402 9.39 -11.79 16.66
CA SER A 402 9.45 -10.33 16.43
C SER A 402 8.08 -9.67 16.19
N LEU A 403 7.05 -10.48 15.90
CA LEU A 403 5.64 -10.11 15.88
C LEU A 403 4.90 -10.43 17.21
N GLY A 404 5.60 -10.91 18.24
CA GLY A 404 5.03 -11.22 19.55
C GLY A 404 4.25 -12.54 19.65
N LEU A 405 4.54 -13.52 18.79
CA LEU A 405 3.98 -14.88 18.75
C LEU A 405 5.10 -15.90 18.97
N GLY A 406 5.37 -16.27 20.23
CA GLY A 406 6.42 -17.23 20.60
C GLY A 406 5.90 -18.67 20.78
N VAL A 407 6.77 -19.67 20.55
CA VAL A 407 6.49 -21.11 20.77
C VAL A 407 7.13 -21.61 22.07
N SER A 408 7.24 -20.75 23.07
CA SER A 408 7.83 -21.14 24.35
C SER A 408 6.81 -21.90 25.19
N LEU A 409 7.14 -23.11 25.61
CA LEU A 409 6.27 -23.97 26.41
C LEU A 409 6.97 -24.34 27.73
N ASP A 410 6.38 -23.93 28.85
CA ASP A 410 6.80 -24.33 30.20
C ASP A 410 5.74 -25.24 30.83
N PHE A 411 6.17 -26.37 31.41
CA PHE A 411 5.25 -27.35 31.98
C PHE A 411 4.85 -26.98 33.43
N PRO A 412 3.55 -27.02 33.78
CA PRO A 412 3.10 -26.78 35.16
C PRO A 412 3.84 -27.67 36.17
N GLY A 413 4.23 -27.08 37.30
CA GLY A 413 5.01 -27.76 38.35
C GLY A 413 6.52 -27.84 38.10
N GLN A 414 6.99 -27.55 36.87
CA GLN A 414 8.42 -27.59 36.51
C GLN A 414 9.06 -26.21 36.38
N TYR A 415 8.40 -25.14 36.82
CA TYR A 415 9.00 -23.80 36.90
C TYR A 415 8.50 -22.99 38.09
N ALA A 416 9.32 -22.04 38.54
CA ALA A 416 8.91 -20.94 39.40
C ALA A 416 8.65 -19.69 38.55
N ARG A 417 7.60 -18.93 38.90
CA ARG A 417 7.24 -17.68 38.20
C ARG A 417 7.18 -16.49 39.13
N PHE A 418 7.72 -15.36 38.71
CA PHE A 418 7.67 -14.12 39.46
C PHE A 418 7.24 -12.98 38.56
N ASP A 419 6.14 -12.32 38.91
CA ASP A 419 5.48 -11.31 38.07
C ASP A 419 5.67 -9.91 38.65
N SER A 420 5.93 -8.92 37.78
CA SER A 420 5.87 -7.51 38.14
C SER A 420 4.43 -7.00 38.23
N ALA A 421 4.24 -5.85 38.87
CA ALA A 421 3.07 -5.02 38.62
C ALA A 421 3.04 -4.58 37.14
N PRO A 422 1.86 -4.22 36.57
CA PRO A 422 1.80 -3.63 35.23
C PRO A 422 2.70 -2.40 35.17
N LEU A 423 3.50 -2.29 34.12
CA LEU A 423 4.38 -1.14 33.94
C LEU A 423 3.56 0.13 33.71
N THR A 424 3.94 1.21 34.38
CA THR A 424 3.24 2.51 34.27
C THR A 424 3.67 3.34 33.06
N ARG A 425 4.80 2.97 32.44
CA ARG A 425 5.41 3.59 31.26
C ARG A 425 6.08 2.51 30.41
N ASP A 426 6.36 2.82 29.15
CA ASP A 426 7.17 1.96 28.28
C ASP A 426 8.58 1.81 28.86
N LEU A 427 9.13 0.61 28.74
CA LEU A 427 10.44 0.23 29.27
C LEU A 427 11.24 -0.48 28.18
N GLN A 428 12.20 0.23 27.61
CA GLN A 428 13.21 -0.36 26.73
C GLN A 428 14.25 -1.09 27.59
N ILE A 429 14.39 -2.40 27.38
CA ILE A 429 15.47 -3.20 27.95
C ILE A 429 16.55 -3.35 26.88
N THR A 430 17.77 -2.95 27.17
CA THR A 430 18.93 -3.10 26.28
C THR A 430 20.11 -3.60 27.10
N GLY A 431 20.34 -4.91 27.06
CA GLY A 431 21.39 -5.59 27.82
C GLY A 431 20.86 -6.81 28.58
N THR A 432 21.56 -7.21 29.64
CA THR A 432 21.28 -8.41 30.43
C THR A 432 20.53 -8.09 31.73
N PRO A 433 19.27 -8.55 31.89
CA PRO A 433 18.58 -8.52 33.17
C PRO A 433 19.24 -9.43 34.21
N THR A 434 19.17 -9.06 35.49
CA THR A 434 19.72 -9.86 36.58
C THR A 434 18.80 -9.86 37.79
N ALA A 435 18.72 -10.97 38.51
CA ALA A 435 18.00 -11.09 39.78
C ALA A 435 18.76 -11.96 40.77
N ARG A 436 18.72 -11.61 42.06
CA ARG A 436 19.18 -12.50 43.13
C ARG A 436 18.05 -13.42 43.57
N ILE A 437 18.36 -14.70 43.67
CA ILE A 437 17.45 -15.72 44.18
C ILE A 437 18.10 -16.49 45.32
N HIS A 438 17.27 -17.12 46.14
CA HIS A 438 17.67 -18.18 47.04
C HIS A 438 17.13 -19.49 46.51
N LEU A 439 18.02 -20.47 46.39
CA LEU A 439 17.74 -21.77 45.81
C LEU A 439 18.12 -22.87 46.78
N ARG A 440 17.19 -23.78 47.06
CA ARG A 440 17.44 -25.03 47.76
C ARG A 440 17.07 -26.22 46.88
N SER A 441 17.83 -27.31 46.94
CA SER A 441 17.56 -28.54 46.20
C SER A 441 17.44 -29.74 47.15
N THR A 442 16.68 -30.77 46.77
CA THR A 442 16.77 -32.08 47.44
C THR A 442 17.98 -32.88 46.97
N GLY A 443 18.50 -32.59 45.77
CA GLY A 443 19.75 -33.13 45.23
C GLY A 443 20.96 -32.26 45.56
N ASP A 444 22.15 -32.74 45.20
CA ASP A 444 23.41 -32.01 45.46
C ASP A 444 23.57 -30.78 44.55
N ASP A 445 23.10 -30.89 43.31
CA ASP A 445 23.07 -29.84 42.31
C ASP A 445 21.62 -29.43 41.97
N ALA A 446 21.47 -28.20 41.49
CA ALA A 446 20.26 -27.73 40.82
C ALA A 446 20.64 -27.11 39.47
N VAL A 447 19.92 -27.50 38.42
CA VAL A 447 20.02 -26.88 37.09
C VAL A 447 18.72 -26.18 36.80
N LEU A 448 18.80 -24.90 36.44
CA LEU A 448 17.65 -24.07 36.15
C LEU A 448 17.87 -23.26 34.87
N PHE A 449 16.77 -22.88 34.26
CA PHE A 449 16.69 -22.18 32.99
C PHE A 449 15.93 -20.88 33.19
N GLY A 450 16.67 -19.77 33.21
CA GLY A 450 16.13 -18.44 33.46
C GLY A 450 15.63 -17.76 32.19
N LYS A 451 14.40 -17.23 32.25
CA LYS A 451 13.71 -16.55 31.16
C LYS A 451 13.02 -15.29 31.67
N VAL A 452 12.96 -14.25 30.84
CA VAL A 452 12.16 -13.05 31.12
C VAL A 452 11.14 -12.90 30.01
N TYR A 453 9.87 -12.91 30.40
CA TYR A 453 8.75 -12.75 29.49
C TYR A 453 8.18 -11.33 29.56
N ASP A 454 7.77 -10.85 28.40
CA ASP A 454 6.86 -9.72 28.25
C ASP A 454 5.43 -10.26 28.15
N VAL A 455 4.60 -9.94 29.14
CA VAL A 455 3.23 -10.44 29.28
C VAL A 455 2.25 -9.30 29.09
N GLY A 456 1.34 -9.45 28.13
CA GLY A 456 0.31 -8.46 27.83
C GLY A 456 -0.67 -8.22 28.99
N PRO A 457 -1.45 -7.12 28.97
CA PRO A 457 -2.28 -6.69 30.10
C PRO A 457 -3.29 -7.76 30.56
N ASP A 458 -3.86 -8.49 29.59
CA ASP A 458 -4.87 -9.53 29.81
C ASP A 458 -4.26 -10.93 30.01
N GLY A 459 -2.93 -11.05 30.01
CA GLY A 459 -2.20 -12.30 30.18
C GLY A 459 -2.28 -13.27 28.98
N GLY A 460 -3.12 -13.01 27.99
CA GLY A 460 -3.30 -13.85 26.79
C GLY A 460 -2.14 -13.80 25.80
N GLN A 461 -1.30 -12.76 25.85
CA GLN A 461 -0.07 -12.66 25.07
C GLN A 461 1.14 -12.79 25.98
N GLN A 462 2.02 -13.75 25.70
CA GLN A 462 3.28 -13.94 26.40
C GLN A 462 4.41 -14.10 25.37
N VAL A 463 5.38 -13.19 25.41
CA VAL A 463 6.50 -13.15 24.48
C VAL A 463 7.79 -13.41 25.24
N LEU A 464 8.56 -14.40 24.79
CA LEU A 464 9.95 -14.57 25.20
C LEU A 464 10.83 -13.80 24.21
N PRO A 465 11.43 -12.66 24.59
CA PRO A 465 12.26 -11.88 23.69
C PRO A 465 13.41 -12.74 23.15
N ALA A 466 13.56 -12.71 21.82
CA ALA A 466 14.55 -13.50 21.06
C ALA A 466 14.51 -15.03 21.28
N GLN A 467 13.50 -15.58 21.98
CA GLN A 467 13.41 -17.00 22.35
C GLN A 467 14.65 -17.52 23.12
N LEU A 468 15.40 -16.63 23.78
CA LEU A 468 16.64 -17.00 24.48
C LEU A 468 16.38 -17.45 25.91
N VAL A 469 17.26 -18.32 26.41
CA VAL A 469 17.22 -18.87 27.77
C VAL A 469 18.61 -18.87 28.39
N ALA A 470 18.70 -18.55 29.69
CA ALA A 470 19.96 -18.56 30.43
C ALA A 470 20.02 -19.80 31.35
N PRO A 471 20.80 -20.83 31.00
CA PRO A 471 21.00 -21.99 31.85
C PRO A 471 22.04 -21.70 32.94
N PHE A 472 21.84 -22.25 34.13
CA PHE A 472 22.83 -22.20 35.19
C PHE A 472 22.73 -23.41 36.11
N ARG A 473 23.90 -23.91 36.53
CA ARG A 473 24.05 -24.96 37.53
C ARG A 473 24.49 -24.35 38.86
N VAL A 474 23.80 -24.73 39.92
CA VAL A 474 24.13 -24.35 41.30
C VAL A 474 24.56 -25.61 42.05
N THR A 475 25.86 -25.71 42.33
CA THR A 475 26.43 -26.78 43.15
C THR A 475 26.27 -26.47 44.63
N GLY A 476 26.08 -27.52 45.43
CA GLY A 476 25.86 -27.40 46.88
C GLY A 476 24.48 -26.80 47.22
N ALA A 477 23.50 -26.95 46.34
CA ALA A 477 22.17 -26.36 46.50
C ALA A 477 21.38 -27.01 47.65
N LYS A 478 21.80 -28.17 48.16
CA LYS A 478 21.13 -28.89 49.26
C LYS A 478 21.00 -28.09 50.56
N ALA A 479 22.02 -27.28 50.87
CA ALA A 479 22.05 -26.41 52.05
C ALA A 479 21.25 -25.11 51.89
N GLY A 480 20.77 -24.81 50.68
CA GLY A 480 20.26 -23.49 50.32
C GLY A 480 21.38 -22.52 49.99
N LYS A 481 21.27 -21.82 48.85
CA LYS A 481 22.31 -20.90 48.36
C LYS A 481 21.70 -19.68 47.67
N ASP A 482 22.22 -18.52 48.01
CA ASP A 482 21.92 -17.28 47.29
C ASP A 482 22.77 -17.22 46.01
N VAL A 483 22.11 -17.01 44.87
CA VAL A 483 22.78 -16.89 43.57
C VAL A 483 22.25 -15.69 42.79
N THR A 484 23.12 -15.06 42.02
CA THR A 484 22.73 -14.01 41.07
C THR A 484 22.50 -14.65 39.71
N VAL A 485 21.26 -14.67 39.27
CA VAL A 485 20.87 -15.15 37.94
C VAL A 485 21.11 -14.03 36.94
N THR A 486 21.87 -14.37 35.89
CA THR A 486 22.17 -13.49 34.75
C THR A 486 21.38 -14.01 33.55
N LEU A 487 20.42 -13.22 33.07
CA LEU A 487 19.46 -13.63 32.05
C LEU A 487 19.99 -13.29 30.64
N PRO A 488 19.36 -13.79 29.56
CA PRO A 488 19.83 -13.48 28.22
C PRO A 488 19.85 -11.97 27.97
N ALA A 489 20.87 -11.51 27.23
CA ALA A 489 20.93 -10.14 26.76
C ALA A 489 19.87 -9.92 25.67
N ILE A 490 19.08 -8.86 25.78
CA ILE A 490 17.98 -8.54 24.85
C ILE A 490 17.97 -7.04 24.54
N ASP A 491 17.50 -6.67 23.36
CA ASP A 491 17.01 -5.32 23.04
C ASP A 491 15.50 -5.42 22.76
N HIS A 492 14.68 -5.16 23.79
CA HIS A 492 13.23 -5.38 23.72
C HIS A 492 12.46 -4.28 24.47
N GLU A 493 11.42 -3.76 23.84
CA GLU A 493 10.52 -2.77 24.44
C GLU A 493 9.33 -3.48 25.11
N VAL A 494 9.16 -3.24 26.41
CA VAL A 494 7.98 -3.68 27.16
C VAL A 494 7.03 -2.49 27.29
N ARG A 495 5.84 -2.61 26.70
CA ARG A 495 4.88 -1.51 26.63
C ARG A 495 4.23 -1.23 28.00
N LYS A 496 3.78 0.00 28.19
CA LYS A 496 2.92 0.39 29.31
C LYS A 496 1.71 -0.56 29.41
N GLY A 497 1.40 -0.99 30.64
CA GLY A 497 0.34 -1.95 30.94
C GLY A 497 0.77 -3.42 30.87
N HIS A 498 1.88 -3.73 30.21
CA HIS A 498 2.45 -5.09 30.23
C HIS A 498 3.16 -5.39 31.56
N ARG A 499 3.48 -6.65 31.79
CA ARG A 499 4.23 -7.13 32.97
C ARG A 499 5.50 -7.84 32.54
N LEU A 500 6.54 -7.71 33.36
CA LEU A 500 7.71 -8.56 33.28
C LEU A 500 7.49 -9.80 34.13
N ARG A 501 7.69 -10.98 33.54
CA ARG A 501 7.63 -12.27 34.24
C ARG A 501 8.98 -12.98 34.18
N LEU A 502 9.61 -13.17 35.33
CA LEU A 502 10.77 -14.04 35.48
C LEU A 502 10.30 -15.48 35.64
N VAL A 503 10.77 -16.38 34.78
CA VAL A 503 10.55 -17.82 34.90
C VAL A 503 11.88 -18.52 35.13
N LEU A 504 11.89 -19.45 36.08
CA LEU A 504 13.01 -20.33 36.38
C LEU A 504 12.53 -21.79 36.23
N ALA A 505 12.75 -22.37 35.06
CA ALA A 505 12.33 -23.73 34.72
C ALA A 505 13.40 -24.77 35.10
N ALA A 506 13.00 -25.97 35.47
CA ALA A 506 13.92 -27.07 35.81
C ALA A 506 14.41 -27.86 34.59
N THR A 507 13.69 -27.79 33.47
CA THR A 507 14.01 -28.52 32.23
C THR A 507 14.06 -27.58 31.03
N ASP A 508 14.86 -27.94 30.02
CA ASP A 508 14.84 -27.31 28.70
C ASP A 508 15.33 -28.29 27.63
N LEU A 509 14.67 -28.29 26.46
CA LEU A 509 14.97 -29.18 25.35
C LEU A 509 16.38 -29.00 24.80
N GLY A 510 16.90 -27.76 24.78
CA GLY A 510 18.20 -27.43 24.22
C GLY A 510 19.40 -27.87 25.07
N TYR A 511 19.15 -28.23 26.33
CA TYR A 511 20.18 -28.41 27.35
C TYR A 511 20.05 -29.73 28.10
N ALA A 512 21.15 -30.18 28.70
CA ALA A 512 21.17 -31.33 29.59
C ALA A 512 20.62 -30.94 30.96
N SER A 513 19.48 -31.54 31.32
CA SER A 513 18.92 -31.46 32.68
C SER A 513 19.37 -32.69 33.47
N PRO A 514 19.53 -32.61 34.80
CA PRO A 514 19.88 -33.76 35.62
C PRO A 514 18.88 -34.91 35.45
N ALA A 515 19.37 -36.13 35.24
CA ALA A 515 18.51 -37.31 35.11
C ALA A 515 17.87 -37.72 36.46
N ALA A 516 18.55 -37.45 37.57
CA ALA A 516 18.02 -37.73 38.90
C ALA A 516 16.87 -36.76 39.23
N PRO A 517 15.71 -37.26 39.70
CA PRO A 517 14.61 -36.39 40.09
C PRO A 517 15.00 -35.55 41.31
N ALA A 518 14.58 -34.29 41.32
CA ALA A 518 14.84 -33.38 42.43
C ALA A 518 13.71 -32.38 42.59
N THR A 519 13.51 -31.92 43.81
CA THR A 519 12.69 -30.74 44.10
C THR A 519 13.60 -29.56 44.34
N TYR A 520 13.32 -28.45 43.68
CA TYR A 520 13.94 -27.15 43.92
C TYR A 520 12.95 -26.23 44.64
N THR A 521 13.44 -25.48 45.61
CA THR A 521 12.70 -24.42 46.28
C THR A 521 13.37 -23.09 45.93
N VAL A 522 12.60 -22.16 45.37
CA VAL A 522 13.11 -20.90 44.83
C VAL A 522 12.37 -19.71 45.43
N SER A 523 13.12 -18.72 45.91
CA SER A 523 12.56 -17.43 46.33
C SER A 523 13.41 -16.26 45.83
N LEU A 524 12.78 -15.10 45.64
CA LEU A 524 13.48 -13.87 45.25
C LEU A 524 14.15 -13.20 46.45
N LYS A 525 15.37 -12.70 46.23
CA LYS A 525 16.13 -11.89 47.18
C LYS A 525 16.34 -10.44 46.70
N SER A 526 16.01 -10.15 45.45
CA SER A 526 16.03 -8.79 44.90
C SER A 526 14.91 -8.58 43.89
N ALA A 527 14.66 -7.31 43.57
CA ALA A 527 13.98 -6.93 42.34
C ALA A 527 14.75 -7.43 41.10
N LEU A 528 14.06 -7.50 39.96
CA LEU A 528 14.68 -7.72 38.66
C LEU A 528 15.36 -6.43 38.22
N SER A 529 16.68 -6.44 38.11
CA SER A 529 17.46 -5.33 37.61
C SER A 529 17.54 -5.41 36.09
N VAL A 530 16.98 -4.42 35.39
CA VAL A 530 16.94 -4.34 33.92
C VAL A 530 17.79 -3.17 33.40
N PRO A 531 18.74 -3.40 32.47
CA PRO A 531 19.51 -2.32 31.83
C PRO A 531 18.69 -1.68 30.70
N THR A 532 18.76 -0.35 30.56
CA THR A 532 17.92 0.42 29.61
C THR A 532 18.70 1.18 28.55
N ALA A 533 20.02 1.36 28.74
CA ALA A 533 20.93 2.06 27.83
C ALA A 533 20.32 3.33 27.15
N PRO A 534 19.97 4.38 27.92
CA PRO A 534 19.20 5.53 27.41
C PRO A 534 19.91 6.34 26.31
N ALA A 535 21.22 6.20 26.16
CA ALA A 535 21.99 6.82 25.07
C ALA A 535 21.71 6.20 23.68
N VAL A 536 21.04 5.04 23.62
CA VAL A 536 20.70 4.34 22.38
C VAL A 536 19.39 4.88 21.83
N THR A 537 19.49 5.71 20.80
CA THR A 537 18.34 6.41 20.21
C THR A 537 17.93 5.72 18.91
N THR A 538 16.62 5.47 18.75
CA THR A 538 16.08 4.92 17.49
C THR A 538 16.05 6.01 16.44
N ALA A 539 16.64 5.75 15.27
CA ALA A 539 16.60 6.68 14.15
C ALA A 539 15.14 6.97 13.75
N ALA A 540 14.85 8.25 13.44
CA ALA A 540 13.58 8.61 12.84
C ALA A 540 13.38 7.82 11.54
N ALA A 541 12.13 7.43 11.25
CA ALA A 541 11.82 6.76 9.99
C ALA A 541 12.24 7.69 8.84
N PRO A 542 13.12 7.25 7.92
CA PRO A 542 13.48 8.07 6.78
C PRO A 542 12.21 8.33 5.97
N LEU A 543 11.91 9.60 5.72
CA LEU A 543 10.81 9.95 4.81
C LEU A 543 11.17 9.43 3.41
N PRO A 544 10.26 8.71 2.74
CA PRO A 544 10.50 8.26 1.38
C PRO A 544 10.95 9.42 0.49
N SER A 545 11.87 9.17 -0.45
CA SER A 545 12.42 10.21 -1.31
C SER A 545 11.34 11.02 -2.04
N TRP A 546 10.21 10.38 -2.41
CA TRP A 546 9.05 11.04 -3.02
C TRP A 546 8.43 12.15 -2.16
N VAL A 547 8.53 12.10 -0.83
CA VAL A 547 8.05 13.16 0.07
C VAL A 547 8.78 14.47 -0.19
N TRP A 548 10.08 14.40 -0.47
CA TRP A 548 10.89 15.57 -0.83
C TRP A 548 10.62 16.07 -2.24
N TRP A 549 10.05 15.24 -3.11
CA TRP A 549 9.60 15.64 -4.44
C TRP A 549 8.21 16.28 -4.44
N LEU A 550 7.35 16.02 -3.44
CA LEU A 550 6.00 16.60 -3.36
C LEU A 550 5.97 18.14 -3.44
N PRO A 551 6.86 18.91 -2.77
CA PRO A 551 6.84 20.37 -2.88
C PRO A 551 7.20 20.85 -4.29
N LEU A 552 8.16 20.18 -4.94
CA LEU A 552 8.57 20.50 -6.32
C LEU A 552 7.46 20.15 -7.32
N THR A 553 6.84 18.98 -7.17
CA THR A 553 5.69 18.57 -7.97
C THR A 553 4.50 19.51 -7.75
N GLY A 554 4.22 19.88 -6.50
CA GLY A 554 3.19 20.86 -6.15
C GLY A 554 3.45 22.23 -6.77
N ALA A 555 4.69 22.72 -6.73
CA ALA A 555 5.09 23.98 -7.36
C ALA A 555 4.99 23.92 -8.89
N ALA A 556 5.36 22.80 -9.51
CA ALA A 556 5.23 22.58 -10.95
C ALA A 556 3.75 22.55 -11.38
N ILE A 557 2.88 21.88 -10.61
CA ILE A 557 1.43 21.88 -10.83
C ILE A 557 0.86 23.29 -10.66
N ALA A 558 1.25 24.01 -9.60
CA ALA A 558 0.82 25.39 -9.38
C ALA A 558 1.27 26.32 -10.52
N ALA A 559 2.51 26.19 -11.00
CA ALA A 559 3.01 26.94 -12.15
C ALA A 559 2.27 26.59 -13.44
N ALA A 560 1.98 25.31 -13.68
CA ALA A 560 1.19 24.87 -14.81
C ALA A 560 -0.25 25.43 -14.75
N LEU A 561 -0.88 25.44 -13.57
CA LEU A 561 -2.20 26.02 -13.34
C LEU A 561 -2.20 27.55 -13.52
N LEU A 562 -1.14 28.25 -13.10
CA LEU A 562 -0.99 29.70 -13.29
C LEU A 562 -0.72 30.08 -14.76
N LEU A 563 0.00 29.23 -15.51
CA LEU A 563 0.31 29.42 -16.93
C LEU A 563 -0.87 29.07 -17.85
N THR A 564 -1.73 28.12 -17.44
CA THR A 564 -2.93 27.69 -18.21
C THR A 564 -4.21 28.43 -17.78
N GLY A 565 -4.29 28.89 -16.53
CA GLY A 565 -5.47 29.55 -15.93
C GLY A 565 -5.72 31.00 -16.35
N ARG A 566 -4.93 31.57 -17.28
CA ARG A 566 -5.13 32.94 -17.80
C ARG A 566 -5.82 33.03 -19.16
N ARG A 567 -6.33 31.94 -19.72
CA ARG A 567 -7.35 32.03 -20.78
C ARG A 567 -8.74 32.12 -20.14
N ARG A 568 -9.07 33.29 -19.58
CA ARG A 568 -10.49 33.67 -19.46
C ARG A 568 -11.02 33.74 -20.89
N THR A 569 -11.81 32.76 -21.29
CA THR A 569 -12.67 32.88 -22.47
C THR A 569 -13.65 34.02 -22.16
N THR A 570 -13.31 35.21 -22.64
CA THR A 570 -14.24 36.32 -22.74
C THR A 570 -15.50 35.80 -23.43
N ALA A 571 -16.64 35.94 -22.77
CA ALA A 571 -17.91 35.55 -23.38
C ALA A 571 -18.08 36.32 -24.70
N PRO A 572 -18.62 35.70 -25.76
CA PRO A 572 -19.11 36.45 -26.91
C PRO A 572 -20.07 37.54 -26.43
N ALA A 573 -20.04 38.71 -27.07
CA ALA A 573 -21.00 39.77 -26.75
C ALA A 573 -22.43 39.27 -27.00
N PRO A 574 -23.43 39.74 -26.24
CA PRO A 574 -24.84 39.46 -26.52
C PRO A 574 -25.20 39.96 -27.91
N ASP A 575 -25.95 39.17 -28.66
CA ASP A 575 -26.49 39.58 -29.96
C ASP A 575 -27.73 40.47 -29.74
N PRO A 576 -27.69 41.76 -30.13
CA PRO A 576 -28.80 42.68 -29.92
C PRO A 576 -30.05 42.34 -30.75
N GLU A 577 -29.91 41.68 -31.91
CA GLU A 577 -31.07 41.32 -32.76
C GLU A 577 -31.90 40.17 -32.17
N LEU A 578 -31.30 39.38 -31.28
CA LEU A 578 -31.91 38.24 -30.63
C LEU A 578 -32.32 38.51 -29.17
N ALA A 579 -32.23 39.77 -28.71
CA ALA A 579 -32.49 40.14 -27.31
C ALA A 579 -33.92 39.81 -26.84
N GLU A 580 -34.91 39.91 -27.73
CA GLU A 580 -36.32 39.60 -27.45
C GLU A 580 -36.71 38.15 -27.77
N VAL A 581 -35.77 37.33 -28.26
CA VAL A 581 -36.02 35.94 -28.66
C VAL A 581 -35.68 35.00 -27.49
N PRO A 582 -36.67 34.26 -26.94
CA PRO A 582 -36.42 33.38 -25.80
C PRO A 582 -35.35 32.31 -26.02
N LEU A 583 -35.33 31.67 -27.19
CA LEU A 583 -34.37 30.61 -27.49
C LEU A 583 -34.05 30.53 -28.97
N VAL A 584 -32.75 30.44 -29.27
CA VAL A 584 -32.20 30.07 -30.57
C VAL A 584 -31.19 28.95 -30.38
N ILE A 585 -31.36 27.87 -31.12
CA ILE A 585 -30.41 26.75 -31.20
C ILE A 585 -29.90 26.67 -32.63
N GLU A 586 -28.58 26.64 -32.83
CA GLU A 586 -27.94 26.56 -34.14
C GLU A 586 -26.86 25.46 -34.15
N GLY A 587 -27.01 24.48 -35.05
CA GLY A 587 -25.99 23.47 -35.36
C GLY A 587 -25.62 22.53 -34.19
N LEU A 588 -26.48 22.43 -33.18
CA LEU A 588 -26.14 21.83 -31.90
C LEU A 588 -25.83 20.33 -32.02
N SER A 589 -24.66 19.92 -31.54
CA SER A 589 -24.20 18.53 -31.64
C SER A 589 -23.58 18.01 -30.33
N LYS A 590 -23.84 16.74 -30.00
CA LYS A 590 -23.29 16.06 -28.82
C LYS A 590 -23.04 14.57 -29.02
N ARG A 591 -21.87 14.12 -28.59
CA ARG A 591 -21.41 12.73 -28.44
C ARG A 591 -21.05 12.44 -26.98
N TYR A 592 -21.40 11.25 -26.51
CA TYR A 592 -20.96 10.74 -25.19
C TYR A 592 -19.72 9.85 -25.33
N ALA A 593 -18.84 9.86 -24.33
CA ALA A 593 -17.64 9.04 -24.30
C ALA A 593 -17.99 7.54 -24.32
N GLY A 594 -17.35 6.76 -25.22
CA GLY A 594 -17.60 5.33 -25.38
C GLY A 594 -18.41 4.93 -26.62
N SER A 595 -18.87 5.87 -27.44
CA SER A 595 -19.52 5.59 -28.73
C SER A 595 -19.01 6.56 -29.81
N ALA A 596 -17.98 6.16 -30.56
CA ALA A 596 -17.38 7.01 -31.60
C ALA A 596 -18.38 7.33 -32.75
N ASP A 597 -19.36 6.45 -33.00
CA ASP A 597 -20.26 6.54 -34.15
C ASP A 597 -21.70 6.96 -33.84
N ARG A 598 -22.08 7.23 -32.58
CA ARG A 598 -23.46 7.61 -32.23
C ARG A 598 -23.54 9.00 -31.62
N TYR A 599 -24.13 9.93 -32.36
CA TYR A 599 -24.51 11.25 -31.84
C TYR A 599 -25.79 11.12 -31.01
N ALA A 600 -25.81 11.74 -29.83
CA ALA A 600 -27.04 11.89 -29.05
C ALA A 600 -27.90 13.03 -29.58
N VAL A 601 -27.25 14.09 -30.08
CA VAL A 601 -27.86 15.20 -30.82
C VAL A 601 -26.91 15.56 -31.96
N ARG A 602 -27.40 15.82 -33.15
CA ARG A 602 -26.59 16.14 -34.33
C ARG A 602 -27.23 17.25 -35.15
N GLU A 603 -26.50 18.35 -35.31
CA GLU A 603 -26.85 19.49 -36.19
C GLU A 603 -28.27 20.01 -35.95
N LEU A 604 -28.71 20.06 -34.69
CA LEU A 604 -30.06 20.51 -34.32
C LEU A 604 -30.14 22.04 -34.38
N SER A 605 -31.10 22.58 -35.14
CA SER A 605 -31.35 24.02 -35.26
C SER A 605 -32.84 24.34 -35.20
N PHE A 606 -33.27 25.19 -34.28
CA PHE A 606 -34.63 25.74 -34.23
C PHE A 606 -34.71 26.98 -33.34
N ARG A 607 -35.81 27.74 -33.45
CA ARG A 607 -36.04 28.99 -32.73
C ARG A 607 -37.41 28.96 -32.04
N VAL A 608 -37.50 29.61 -30.87
CA VAL A 608 -38.73 29.73 -30.08
C VAL A 608 -39.04 31.20 -29.87
N GLU A 609 -40.25 31.61 -30.21
CA GLU A 609 -40.75 32.97 -30.03
C GLU A 609 -41.43 33.15 -28.68
N ARG A 610 -41.54 34.42 -28.25
CA ARG A 610 -42.15 34.78 -26.97
C ARG A 610 -43.62 34.37 -26.90
N GLY A 611 -44.02 33.79 -25.76
CA GLY A 611 -45.40 33.37 -25.50
C GLY A 611 -45.77 32.04 -26.15
N GLN A 612 -44.82 31.34 -26.77
CA GLN A 612 -45.05 29.99 -27.28
C GLN A 612 -45.03 28.95 -26.15
N VAL A 613 -45.92 27.96 -26.27
CA VAL A 613 -45.81 26.69 -25.53
C VAL A 613 -45.31 25.67 -26.54
N LEU A 614 -44.02 25.34 -26.47
CA LEU A 614 -43.36 24.46 -27.41
C LEU A 614 -43.29 23.03 -26.86
N GLY A 615 -43.83 22.07 -27.61
CA GLY A 615 -43.70 20.64 -27.34
C GLY A 615 -42.49 20.04 -28.08
N LEU A 616 -41.50 19.55 -27.33
CA LEU A 616 -40.40 18.75 -27.87
C LEU A 616 -40.83 17.27 -27.88
N LEU A 617 -41.06 16.73 -29.07
CA LEU A 617 -41.67 15.43 -29.28
C LEU A 617 -40.70 14.47 -29.98
N GLY A 618 -40.73 13.18 -29.61
CA GLY A 618 -39.88 12.16 -30.22
C GLY A 618 -39.85 10.88 -29.38
N PRO A 619 -39.45 9.74 -29.94
CA PRO A 619 -39.32 8.50 -29.18
C PRO A 619 -38.24 8.60 -28.08
N ASN A 620 -38.24 7.64 -27.17
CA ASN A 620 -37.17 7.52 -26.18
C ASN A 620 -35.82 7.34 -26.90
N GLY A 621 -34.83 8.15 -26.51
CA GLY A 621 -33.52 8.18 -27.18
C GLY A 621 -33.42 9.12 -28.38
N ALA A 622 -34.46 9.91 -28.71
CA ALA A 622 -34.40 10.92 -29.78
C ALA A 622 -33.49 12.13 -29.49
N GLY A 623 -32.92 12.23 -28.27
CA GLY A 623 -32.02 13.32 -27.88
C GLY A 623 -32.65 14.45 -27.07
N LYS A 624 -33.96 14.39 -26.76
CA LYS A 624 -34.73 15.45 -26.06
C LYS A 624 -34.08 15.93 -24.76
N THR A 625 -33.91 15.04 -23.78
CA THR A 625 -33.28 15.36 -22.49
C THR A 625 -31.84 15.86 -22.66
N THR A 626 -31.08 15.30 -23.62
CA THR A 626 -29.72 15.78 -23.91
C THR A 626 -29.73 17.22 -24.43
N THR A 627 -30.65 17.58 -25.32
CA THR A 627 -30.87 18.97 -25.77
C THR A 627 -31.23 19.89 -24.60
N LEU A 628 -32.19 19.50 -23.74
CA LEU A 628 -32.59 20.31 -22.60
C LEU A 628 -31.45 20.52 -21.59
N ARG A 629 -30.65 19.48 -21.31
CA ARG A 629 -29.46 19.60 -20.45
C ARG A 629 -28.40 20.53 -21.03
N MET A 630 -28.21 20.54 -22.34
CA MET A 630 -27.31 21.50 -23.00
C MET A 630 -27.84 22.93 -22.92
N LEU A 631 -29.15 23.12 -23.09
CA LEU A 631 -29.80 24.43 -22.96
C LEU A 631 -29.63 25.02 -21.57
N MET A 632 -29.67 24.22 -20.52
CA MET A 632 -29.41 24.71 -19.15
C MET A 632 -27.92 24.88 -18.82
N GLY A 633 -27.02 24.55 -19.75
CA GLY A 633 -25.58 24.54 -19.49
C GLY A 633 -25.12 23.45 -18.52
N LEU A 634 -25.92 22.40 -18.28
CA LEU A 634 -25.51 21.23 -17.48
C LEU A 634 -24.54 20.33 -18.25
N ILE A 635 -24.62 20.34 -19.58
CA ILE A 635 -23.73 19.60 -20.48
C ILE A 635 -23.23 20.57 -21.54
N THR A 636 -21.92 20.60 -21.78
CA THR A 636 -21.33 21.41 -22.87
C THR A 636 -21.56 20.70 -24.21
N PRO A 637 -22.08 21.38 -25.25
CA PRO A 637 -22.14 20.84 -26.60
C PRO A 637 -20.73 20.61 -27.16
N ASP A 638 -20.60 19.67 -28.09
CA ASP A 638 -19.32 19.45 -28.79
C ASP A 638 -19.18 20.39 -29.99
N ASP A 639 -20.30 20.78 -30.61
CA ASP A 639 -20.38 21.77 -31.69
C ASP A 639 -21.74 22.50 -31.66
N GLY A 640 -21.83 23.65 -32.32
CA GLY A 640 -23.00 24.53 -32.34
C GLY A 640 -23.12 25.45 -31.12
N GLU A 641 -24.16 26.29 -31.11
CA GLU A 641 -24.39 27.29 -30.07
C GLU A 641 -25.88 27.34 -29.64
N ILE A 642 -26.11 27.67 -28.38
CA ILE A 642 -27.44 27.98 -27.83
C ILE A 642 -27.41 29.42 -27.35
N ARG A 643 -28.39 30.22 -27.78
CA ARG A 643 -28.58 31.60 -27.32
C ARG A 643 -29.95 31.75 -26.65
N VAL A 644 -29.97 32.37 -25.48
CA VAL A 644 -31.19 32.73 -24.74
C VAL A 644 -31.19 34.24 -24.60
N PHE A 645 -32.22 34.94 -25.09
CA PHE A 645 -32.29 36.40 -25.12
C PHE A 645 -30.99 37.06 -25.64
N GLY A 646 -30.45 36.55 -26.75
CA GLY A 646 -29.21 37.00 -27.38
C GLY A 646 -27.90 36.58 -26.70
N HIS A 647 -27.96 35.96 -25.51
CA HIS A 647 -26.79 35.56 -24.73
C HIS A 647 -26.42 34.10 -24.98
N ALA A 648 -25.15 33.84 -25.29
CA ALA A 648 -24.60 32.49 -25.39
C ALA A 648 -24.73 31.72 -24.07
N VAL A 649 -25.33 30.53 -24.12
CA VAL A 649 -25.48 29.67 -22.95
C VAL A 649 -24.23 28.84 -22.73
N ARG A 650 -23.74 28.90 -21.49
CA ARG A 650 -22.60 28.13 -20.99
C ARG A 650 -22.79 27.88 -19.50
N PRO A 651 -22.07 26.89 -18.91
CA PRO A 651 -22.12 26.67 -17.46
C PRO A 651 -21.87 27.98 -16.69
N GLY A 652 -22.85 28.38 -15.87
CA GLY A 652 -22.79 29.61 -15.06
C GLY A 652 -23.08 30.93 -15.80
N ALA A 653 -23.67 30.89 -17.00
CA ALA A 653 -24.07 32.11 -17.71
C ALA A 653 -25.14 32.90 -16.92
N LYS A 654 -24.96 34.22 -16.79
CA LYS A 654 -25.90 35.09 -16.07
C LYS A 654 -27.33 35.02 -16.60
N VAL A 655 -27.50 34.79 -17.91
CA VAL A 655 -28.83 34.69 -18.54
C VAL A 655 -29.66 33.52 -18.01
N LEU A 656 -29.02 32.49 -17.45
CA LEU A 656 -29.72 31.35 -16.87
C LEU A 656 -30.57 31.74 -15.65
N SER A 657 -30.37 32.92 -15.04
CA SER A 657 -31.28 33.43 -14.00
C SER A 657 -32.67 33.78 -14.54
N ARG A 658 -32.82 33.94 -15.86
CA ARG A 658 -34.09 34.16 -16.58
C ARG A 658 -34.70 32.85 -17.09
N VAL A 659 -34.10 31.70 -16.78
CA VAL A 659 -34.55 30.37 -17.18
C VAL A 659 -34.92 29.55 -15.95
N GLY A 660 -36.17 29.10 -15.90
CA GLY A 660 -36.66 28.14 -14.92
C GLY A 660 -36.62 26.75 -15.51
N ALA A 661 -36.17 25.75 -14.75
CA ALA A 661 -36.09 24.40 -15.29
C ALA A 661 -36.46 23.30 -14.29
N PHE A 662 -37.14 22.29 -14.80
CA PHE A 662 -37.41 21.03 -14.14
C PHE A 662 -36.94 19.89 -15.04
N VAL A 663 -35.80 19.29 -14.72
CA VAL A 663 -35.16 18.22 -15.49
C VAL A 663 -34.64 17.15 -14.52
N GLU A 664 -34.93 15.88 -14.78
CA GLU A 664 -34.52 14.71 -13.97
C GLU A 664 -35.06 14.59 -12.53
N GLY A 665 -36.35 14.87 -12.32
CA GLY A 665 -37.02 14.60 -11.05
C GLY A 665 -36.59 15.52 -9.91
N ALA A 666 -37.46 15.70 -8.91
CA ALA A 666 -37.25 16.70 -7.88
C ALA A 666 -36.56 16.11 -6.63
N GLY A 667 -35.33 16.57 -6.36
CA GLY A 667 -34.53 16.20 -5.19
C GLY A 667 -34.92 16.95 -3.91
N PHE A 668 -36.17 16.81 -3.46
CA PHE A 668 -36.65 17.47 -2.23
C PHE A 668 -36.18 16.78 -0.95
N LEU A 669 -36.00 17.56 0.11
CA LEU A 669 -35.77 17.06 1.46
C LEU A 669 -37.12 16.56 2.03
N PRO A 670 -37.28 15.24 2.25
CA PRO A 670 -38.60 14.64 2.51
C PRO A 670 -39.18 14.99 3.89
N HIS A 671 -38.33 15.41 4.83
CA HIS A 671 -38.73 15.77 6.19
C HIS A 671 -39.15 17.24 6.34
N LEU A 672 -38.80 18.10 5.39
CA LEU A 672 -39.21 19.50 5.35
C LEU A 672 -40.56 19.66 4.67
N SER A 673 -41.27 20.72 5.01
CA SER A 673 -42.50 21.14 4.32
C SER A 673 -42.22 21.59 2.89
N GLY A 674 -43.27 21.64 2.06
CA GLY A 674 -43.13 22.14 0.69
C GLY A 674 -42.60 23.57 0.65
N ARG A 675 -43.09 24.45 1.54
CA ARG A 675 -42.63 25.84 1.64
C ARG A 675 -41.15 25.94 2.03
N GLU A 676 -40.73 25.20 3.06
CA GLU A 676 -39.33 25.21 3.51
C GLU A 676 -38.35 24.71 2.43
N ASN A 677 -38.76 23.74 1.61
CA ASN A 677 -37.94 23.28 0.49
C ASN A 677 -37.71 24.39 -0.55
N LEU A 678 -38.74 25.18 -0.89
CA LEU A 678 -38.64 26.28 -1.85
C LEU A 678 -37.79 27.44 -1.30
N GLU A 679 -37.99 27.81 -0.04
CA GLU A 679 -37.20 28.86 0.63
C GLU A 679 -35.72 28.48 0.72
N LEU A 680 -35.43 27.23 1.10
CA LEU A 680 -34.06 26.73 1.16
C LEU A 680 -33.41 26.70 -0.23
N TYR A 681 -34.15 26.25 -1.25
CA TYR A 681 -33.68 26.26 -2.64
C TYR A 681 -33.32 27.68 -3.09
N TRP A 682 -34.21 28.66 -2.87
CA TRP A 682 -33.95 30.04 -3.25
C TRP A 682 -32.72 30.62 -2.54
N ARG A 683 -32.59 30.41 -1.23
CA ARG A 683 -31.41 30.84 -0.46
C ARG A 683 -30.11 30.23 -0.99
N ALA A 684 -30.13 28.97 -1.43
CA ALA A 684 -28.96 28.32 -2.01
C ALA A 684 -28.50 28.96 -3.33
N THR A 685 -29.38 29.65 -4.06
CA THR A 685 -29.00 30.40 -5.27
C THR A 685 -28.19 31.67 -4.98
N GLY A 686 -28.22 32.18 -3.74
CA GLY A 686 -27.58 33.43 -3.35
C GLY A 686 -28.24 34.70 -3.91
N ARG A 687 -29.45 34.59 -4.50
CA ARG A 687 -30.22 35.71 -5.03
C ARG A 687 -30.99 36.44 -3.92
N PRO A 688 -31.30 37.75 -4.08
CA PRO A 688 -32.11 38.49 -3.10
C PRO A 688 -33.47 37.82 -2.84
N GLU A 689 -33.92 37.77 -1.57
CA GLU A 689 -35.20 37.12 -1.20
C GLU A 689 -36.41 37.80 -1.86
N GLN A 690 -36.37 39.11 -2.09
CA GLN A 690 -37.43 39.87 -2.75
C GLN A 690 -37.70 39.46 -4.20
N ASP A 691 -36.70 38.87 -4.87
CA ASP A 691 -36.80 38.45 -6.26
C ASP A 691 -37.35 37.02 -6.39
N ALA A 692 -37.72 36.36 -5.28
CA ALA A 692 -38.17 34.96 -5.28
C ALA A 692 -39.56 34.77 -5.89
N HIS A 693 -40.44 35.77 -5.78
CA HIS A 693 -41.85 35.69 -6.19
C HIS A 693 -42.56 34.42 -5.67
N LEU A 694 -42.24 34.02 -4.44
CA LEU A 694 -42.66 32.74 -3.86
C LEU A 694 -44.20 32.59 -3.84
N ASP A 695 -44.92 33.61 -3.41
CA ASP A 695 -46.39 33.51 -3.29
C ASP A 695 -47.09 33.42 -4.66
N GLU A 696 -46.60 34.14 -5.69
CA GLU A 696 -47.13 34.06 -7.06
C GLU A 696 -46.85 32.68 -7.68
N ALA A 697 -45.64 32.13 -7.48
CA ALA A 697 -45.29 30.78 -7.93
C ALA A 697 -46.14 29.70 -7.24
N LEU A 698 -46.48 29.88 -5.96
CA LEU A 698 -47.33 28.98 -5.20
C LEU A 698 -48.81 29.05 -5.62
N GLU A 699 -49.30 30.24 -5.94
CA GLU A 699 -50.65 30.46 -6.47
C GLU A 699 -50.82 29.76 -7.82
N ILE A 700 -49.85 29.93 -8.72
CA ILE A 700 -49.86 29.30 -10.05
C ILE A 700 -49.79 27.76 -9.91
N ALA A 701 -48.95 27.24 -9.01
CA ALA A 701 -48.80 25.80 -8.80
C ALA A 701 -50.01 25.13 -8.12
N GLY A 702 -50.88 25.88 -7.43
CA GLY A 702 -52.15 25.39 -6.89
C GLY A 702 -52.01 24.28 -5.86
N LEU A 703 -51.10 24.41 -4.89
CA LEU A 703 -50.86 23.41 -3.83
C LEU A 703 -51.62 23.66 -2.52
N GLY A 704 -52.16 24.87 -2.31
CA GLY A 704 -52.98 25.23 -1.15
C GLY A 704 -52.36 24.86 0.20
N ASP A 705 -53.19 24.36 1.12
CA ASP A 705 -52.78 23.99 2.50
C ASP A 705 -51.76 22.84 2.56
N ALA A 706 -51.53 22.13 1.45
CA ALA A 706 -50.53 21.07 1.43
C ALA A 706 -49.12 21.58 1.70
N LEU A 707 -48.83 22.85 1.41
CA LEU A 707 -47.50 23.47 1.53
C LEU A 707 -46.92 23.46 2.95
N ALA A 708 -47.78 23.40 3.97
CA ALA A 708 -47.37 23.31 5.37
C ALA A 708 -47.03 21.86 5.81
N ARG A 709 -47.31 20.85 4.97
CA ARG A 709 -47.06 19.44 5.27
C ARG A 709 -45.70 18.99 4.74
N ALA A 710 -45.07 18.04 5.44
CA ALA A 710 -43.80 17.46 5.02
C ALA A 710 -43.91 16.76 3.66
N VAL A 711 -42.91 16.96 2.79
CA VAL A 711 -42.92 16.46 1.40
C VAL A 711 -43.00 14.93 1.32
N ARG A 712 -42.56 14.18 2.34
CA ARG A 712 -42.76 12.70 2.36
C ARG A 712 -44.22 12.27 2.25
N THR A 713 -45.16 13.15 2.63
CA THR A 713 -46.61 12.86 2.60
C THR A 713 -47.26 13.21 1.26
N TYR A 714 -46.50 13.73 0.30
CA TYR A 714 -47.00 14.18 -0.98
C TYR A 714 -47.18 13.01 -1.95
N SER A 715 -48.28 13.02 -2.70
CA SER A 715 -48.44 12.15 -3.87
C SER A 715 -47.40 12.51 -4.96
N GLN A 716 -47.28 11.66 -5.99
CA GLN A 716 -46.41 11.96 -7.12
C GLN A 716 -46.80 13.27 -7.83
N GLY A 717 -48.10 13.50 -8.08
CA GLY A 717 -48.58 14.77 -8.67
C GLY A 717 -48.36 15.99 -7.79
N MET A 718 -48.44 15.85 -6.46
CA MET A 718 -48.09 16.95 -5.56
C MET A 718 -46.59 17.27 -5.58
N ARG A 719 -45.72 16.25 -5.68
CA ARG A 719 -44.27 16.44 -5.81
C ARG A 719 -43.90 17.11 -7.13
N GLN A 720 -44.55 16.73 -8.24
CA GLN A 720 -44.31 17.37 -9.53
C GLN A 720 -44.79 18.82 -9.56
N ARG A 721 -45.96 19.13 -8.97
CA ARG A 721 -46.41 20.52 -8.80
C ARG A 721 -45.44 21.36 -7.96
N LEU A 722 -44.90 20.79 -6.87
CA LEU A 722 -43.88 21.47 -6.07
C LEU A 722 -42.60 21.71 -6.87
N ALA A 723 -42.22 20.78 -7.74
CA ALA A 723 -41.04 20.91 -8.62
C ALA A 723 -41.21 22.03 -9.64
N ILE A 724 -42.42 22.19 -10.17
CA ILE A 724 -42.75 23.27 -11.09
C ILE A 724 -42.83 24.60 -10.35
N ALA A 725 -43.40 24.64 -9.15
CA ALA A 725 -43.32 25.83 -8.28
C ALA A 725 -41.86 26.25 -8.04
N GLN A 726 -40.96 25.30 -7.79
CA GLN A 726 -39.53 25.55 -7.66
C GLN A 726 -38.91 26.12 -8.95
N ALA A 727 -39.28 25.57 -10.11
CA ALA A 727 -38.83 26.07 -11.41
C ALA A 727 -39.39 27.46 -11.77
N MET A 728 -40.54 27.85 -11.19
CA MET A 728 -41.17 29.15 -11.37
C MET A 728 -40.62 30.23 -10.43
N LEU A 729 -39.80 29.88 -9.44
CA LEU A 729 -39.21 30.88 -8.53
C LEU A 729 -38.41 31.93 -9.31
N GLY A 730 -38.67 33.20 -9.01
CA GLY A 730 -38.14 34.33 -9.77
C GLY A 730 -38.82 34.62 -11.10
N LEU A 731 -39.95 33.96 -11.38
CA LEU A 731 -40.81 34.13 -12.57
C LEU A 731 -40.04 34.26 -13.88
N PRO A 732 -39.23 33.24 -14.23
CA PRO A 732 -38.38 33.28 -15.40
C PRO A 732 -39.17 33.43 -16.71
N ASP A 733 -38.61 34.20 -17.64
CA ASP A 733 -39.21 34.46 -18.95
C ASP A 733 -39.32 33.20 -19.83
N LEU A 734 -38.46 32.20 -19.55
CA LEU A 734 -38.43 30.90 -20.21
C LEU A 734 -38.49 29.77 -19.17
N LEU A 735 -39.51 28.92 -19.24
CA LEU A 735 -39.69 27.76 -18.37
C LEU A 735 -39.49 26.46 -19.18
N ILE A 736 -38.70 25.53 -18.65
CA ILE A 736 -38.32 24.28 -19.34
C ILE A 736 -38.70 23.08 -18.47
N LEU A 737 -39.52 22.19 -18.99
CA LEU A 737 -40.07 21.06 -18.27
C LEU A 737 -39.79 19.76 -19.04
N ASP A 738 -38.99 18.86 -18.47
CA ASP A 738 -38.72 17.54 -19.06
C ASP A 738 -39.69 16.49 -18.50
N GLU A 739 -40.60 16.00 -19.35
CA GLU A 739 -41.60 14.96 -19.04
C GLU A 739 -42.42 15.27 -17.76
N PRO A 740 -43.03 16.47 -17.63
CA PRO A 740 -43.66 16.93 -16.39
C PRO A 740 -44.90 16.14 -15.97
N THR A 741 -45.46 15.33 -16.86
CA THR A 741 -46.69 14.54 -16.68
C THR A 741 -46.45 13.05 -16.54
N ASN A 742 -45.19 12.61 -16.59
CA ASN A 742 -44.85 11.21 -16.52
C ASN A 742 -45.29 10.60 -15.17
N GLY A 743 -46.04 9.49 -15.24
CA GLY A 743 -46.57 8.76 -14.08
C GLY A 743 -47.68 9.48 -13.31
N LEU A 744 -48.36 10.45 -13.91
CA LEU A 744 -49.58 11.06 -13.38
C LEU A 744 -50.84 10.35 -13.86
N ASP A 745 -51.89 10.41 -13.04
CA ASP A 745 -53.23 9.97 -13.45
C ASP A 745 -53.90 11.04 -14.35
N PRO A 746 -54.93 10.69 -15.15
CA PRO A 746 -55.55 11.64 -16.10
C PRO A 746 -56.04 12.95 -15.47
N PRO A 747 -56.65 12.98 -14.25
CA PRO A 747 -56.98 14.24 -13.58
C PRO A 747 -55.76 15.10 -13.26
N GLN A 748 -54.67 14.52 -12.73
CA GLN A 748 -53.44 15.26 -12.43
C GLN A 748 -52.75 15.79 -13.69
N ILE A 749 -52.82 15.07 -14.82
CA ILE A 749 -52.33 15.55 -16.13
C ILE A 749 -53.11 16.80 -16.57
N ARG A 750 -54.45 16.82 -16.40
CA ARG A 750 -55.27 17.99 -16.74
C ARG A 750 -54.93 19.19 -15.87
N GLU A 751 -54.79 18.99 -14.56
CA GLU A 751 -54.36 20.05 -13.63
C GLU A 751 -52.97 20.60 -14.02
N MET A 752 -52.02 19.71 -14.35
CA MET A 752 -50.67 20.11 -14.76
C MET A 752 -50.68 20.97 -16.02
N ARG A 753 -51.50 20.60 -16.99
CA ARG A 753 -51.71 21.38 -18.21
C ARG A 753 -52.23 22.78 -17.90
N GLU A 754 -53.22 22.90 -17.03
CA GLU A 754 -53.78 24.20 -16.63
C GLU A 754 -52.72 25.10 -15.97
N VAL A 755 -51.78 24.54 -15.20
CA VAL A 755 -50.63 25.27 -14.63
C VAL A 755 -49.73 25.83 -15.73
N MET A 756 -49.37 25.01 -16.73
CA MET A 756 -48.52 25.44 -17.85
C MET A 756 -49.19 26.52 -18.72
N ILE A 757 -50.47 26.34 -19.03
CA ILE A 757 -51.25 27.31 -19.83
C ILE A 757 -51.38 28.64 -19.07
N ARG A 758 -51.69 28.62 -17.77
CA ARG A 758 -51.78 29.85 -16.95
C ARG A 758 -50.45 30.59 -16.88
N TYR A 759 -49.34 29.87 -16.78
CA TYR A 759 -48.01 30.48 -16.80
C TYR A 759 -47.71 31.15 -18.16
N ALA A 760 -48.03 30.47 -19.26
CA ALA A 760 -47.84 30.99 -20.61
C ALA A 760 -48.77 32.18 -20.94
N ALA A 761 -50.00 32.20 -20.41
CA ALA A 761 -50.94 33.30 -20.58
C ALA A 761 -50.41 34.66 -20.06
N GLY A 762 -49.45 34.63 -19.14
CA GLY A 762 -48.70 35.82 -18.69
C GLY A 762 -47.65 36.35 -19.68
N GLY A 763 -47.62 35.85 -20.93
CA GLY A 763 -46.66 36.27 -21.97
C GLY A 763 -45.27 35.60 -21.86
N ARG A 764 -45.16 34.56 -21.03
CA ARG A 764 -43.92 33.80 -20.76
C ARG A 764 -43.86 32.57 -21.66
N THR A 765 -42.65 32.10 -21.95
CA THR A 765 -42.42 31.00 -22.91
C THR A 765 -42.23 29.70 -22.15
N VAL A 766 -42.86 28.61 -22.58
CA VAL A 766 -42.77 27.30 -21.93
C VAL A 766 -42.31 26.25 -22.94
N ILE A 767 -41.28 25.48 -22.62
CA ILE A 767 -40.81 24.34 -23.40
C ILE A 767 -41.09 23.08 -22.59
N VAL A 768 -41.82 22.15 -23.19
CA VAL A 768 -42.18 20.87 -22.57
C VAL A 768 -41.68 19.74 -23.43
N SER A 769 -40.92 18.81 -22.86
CA SER A 769 -40.63 17.52 -23.49
C SER A 769 -41.68 16.51 -23.05
N SER A 770 -42.33 15.83 -24.00
CA SER A 770 -43.31 14.78 -23.72
C SER A 770 -43.27 13.73 -24.82
N HIS A 771 -43.55 12.48 -24.46
CA HIS A 771 -43.83 11.38 -25.40
C HIS A 771 -45.33 11.09 -25.53
N LEU A 772 -46.18 11.77 -24.75
CA LEU A 772 -47.63 11.61 -24.78
C LEU A 772 -48.26 12.60 -25.77
N LEU A 773 -48.53 12.11 -26.98
CA LEU A 773 -49.03 12.90 -28.11
C LEU A 773 -50.35 13.62 -27.80
N SER A 774 -51.27 12.95 -27.11
CA SER A 774 -52.57 13.51 -26.73
C SER A 774 -52.47 14.69 -25.76
N GLU A 775 -51.40 14.75 -24.96
CA GLU A 775 -51.17 15.86 -24.05
C GLU A 775 -50.60 17.08 -24.77
N VAL A 776 -49.64 16.83 -25.64
CA VAL A 776 -48.94 17.82 -26.44
C VAL A 776 -49.93 18.53 -27.39
N GLU A 777 -50.83 17.79 -28.03
CA GLU A 777 -51.88 18.35 -28.90
C GLU A 777 -52.80 19.34 -28.16
N GLN A 778 -53.09 19.07 -26.89
CA GLN A 778 -54.03 19.86 -26.09
C GLN A 778 -53.37 21.01 -25.31
N SER A 779 -52.04 21.07 -25.26
CA SER A 779 -51.29 22.01 -24.38
C SER A 779 -50.29 22.89 -25.11
N CYS A 780 -49.72 22.43 -26.23
CA CYS A 780 -48.70 23.15 -26.98
C CYS A 780 -49.31 23.97 -28.12
N THR A 781 -48.68 25.09 -28.44
CA THR A 781 -49.02 25.89 -29.65
C THR A 781 -48.13 25.52 -30.83
N HIS A 782 -46.90 25.08 -30.56
CA HIS A 782 -45.90 24.69 -31.56
C HIS A 782 -45.22 23.38 -31.15
N LEU A 783 -44.73 22.61 -32.12
CA LEU A 783 -44.01 21.36 -31.90
C LEU A 783 -42.65 21.38 -32.59
N VAL A 784 -41.71 20.67 -31.98
CA VAL A 784 -40.44 20.26 -32.57
C VAL A 784 -40.38 18.74 -32.48
N VAL A 785 -40.44 18.07 -33.62
CA VAL A 785 -40.35 16.60 -33.72
C VAL A 785 -38.89 16.21 -33.95
N MET A 786 -38.34 15.39 -33.06
CA MET A 786 -36.99 14.87 -33.12
C MET A 786 -36.98 13.35 -33.32
N ASP A 787 -36.07 12.86 -34.16
CA ASP A 787 -35.74 11.44 -34.28
C ASP A 787 -34.22 11.25 -34.33
N ARG A 788 -33.70 10.23 -33.64
CA ARG A 788 -32.26 9.87 -33.61
C ARG A 788 -31.30 11.06 -33.46
N GLY A 789 -31.65 12.04 -32.63
CA GLY A 789 -30.83 13.22 -32.35
C GLY A 789 -30.92 14.35 -33.38
N ARG A 790 -31.79 14.27 -34.38
CA ARG A 790 -31.98 15.29 -35.43
C ARG A 790 -33.37 15.88 -35.44
N LEU A 791 -33.51 17.08 -36.01
CA LEU A 791 -34.80 17.70 -36.29
C LEU A 791 -35.48 16.98 -37.47
N VAL A 792 -36.73 16.55 -37.28
CA VAL A 792 -37.59 16.04 -38.36
C VAL A 792 -38.47 17.17 -38.90
N GLN A 793 -39.20 17.85 -38.02
CA GLN A 793 -40.10 18.95 -38.38
C GLN A 793 -40.29 19.90 -37.20
N ALA A 794 -40.50 21.19 -37.47
CA ALA A 794 -40.88 22.19 -36.47
C ALA A 794 -41.97 23.12 -37.02
N GLY A 795 -42.97 23.47 -36.20
CA GLY A 795 -44.03 24.40 -36.61
C GLY A 795 -45.26 24.39 -35.68
N PRO A 796 -46.30 25.19 -36.00
CA PRO A 796 -47.57 25.17 -35.27
C PRO A 796 -48.23 23.79 -35.28
N VAL A 797 -48.85 23.38 -34.16
CA VAL A 797 -49.52 22.07 -34.03
C VAL A 797 -50.52 21.83 -35.18
N ARG A 798 -51.31 22.86 -35.54
CA ARG A 798 -52.32 22.79 -36.61
C ARG A 798 -51.73 22.48 -38.00
N GLU A 799 -50.47 22.83 -38.25
CA GLU A 799 -49.82 22.58 -39.55
C GLU A 799 -49.27 21.15 -39.64
N ILE A 800 -48.92 20.56 -38.49
CA ILE A 800 -48.41 19.19 -38.39
C ILE A 800 -49.55 18.16 -38.43
N ILE A 801 -50.75 18.50 -37.94
CA ILE A 801 -51.95 17.63 -37.95
C ILE A 801 -52.75 17.72 -39.28
N GLY A 802 -52.55 18.76 -40.10
CA GLY A 802 -53.26 19.01 -41.38
C GLY A 802 -54.68 19.61 -41.24
N SER A 803 -55.37 19.91 -42.36
CA SER A 803 -56.75 20.49 -42.42
C SER A 803 -57.91 19.46 -42.32
N GLY A 804 -58.92 19.67 -41.46
CA GLY A 804 -59.97 18.69 -41.08
C GLY A 804 -61.00 18.25 -42.14
N ASP A 805 -60.58 18.08 -43.39
CA ASP A 805 -61.40 17.69 -44.54
C ASP A 805 -61.57 16.17 -44.73
N THR A 806 -60.97 15.36 -43.85
CA THR A 806 -60.90 13.90 -43.98
C THR A 806 -61.69 13.21 -42.86
N LEU A 807 -62.69 12.40 -43.22
CA LEU A 807 -63.60 11.69 -42.32
C LEU A 807 -63.44 10.17 -42.46
N LEU A 808 -63.49 9.45 -41.34
CA LEU A 808 -63.63 8.00 -41.33
C LEU A 808 -65.11 7.64 -41.19
N VAL A 809 -65.63 6.94 -42.17
CA VAL A 809 -66.97 6.36 -42.20
C VAL A 809 -66.83 4.89 -41.81
N GLY A 810 -67.16 4.58 -40.56
CA GLY A 810 -67.16 3.20 -40.06
C GLY A 810 -68.34 2.43 -40.62
N THR A 811 -68.10 1.26 -41.23
CA THR A 811 -69.16 0.38 -41.77
C THR A 811 -69.14 -0.98 -41.06
N ALA A 812 -70.32 -1.50 -40.72
CA ALA A 812 -70.43 -2.76 -39.96
C ALA A 812 -70.03 -4.00 -40.79
N THR A 813 -70.04 -3.86 -42.11
CA THR A 813 -69.54 -4.87 -43.07
C THR A 813 -68.60 -4.19 -44.05
N PRO A 814 -67.59 -4.92 -44.58
CA PRO A 814 -66.67 -4.36 -45.58
C PRO A 814 -67.43 -3.91 -46.82
N VAL A 815 -67.08 -2.73 -47.35
CA VAL A 815 -67.71 -2.17 -48.54
C VAL A 815 -67.03 -2.69 -49.80
N ASP A 816 -67.81 -3.18 -50.75
CA ASP A 816 -67.31 -3.70 -52.03
C ASP A 816 -66.76 -2.56 -52.91
N GLU A 817 -65.70 -2.85 -53.67
CA GLU A 817 -64.97 -1.88 -54.51
C GLU A 817 -65.87 -1.02 -55.43
N PRO A 818 -66.90 -1.57 -56.11
CA PRO A 818 -67.76 -0.77 -56.99
C PRO A 818 -68.57 0.30 -56.23
N VAL A 819 -68.76 0.13 -54.93
CA VAL A 819 -69.43 1.10 -54.07
C VAL A 819 -68.45 2.17 -53.63
N VAL A 820 -67.18 1.81 -53.35
CA VAL A 820 -66.11 2.78 -53.05
C VAL A 820 -65.90 3.75 -54.21
N GLU A 821 -65.85 3.25 -55.45
CA GLU A 821 -65.74 4.07 -56.65
C GLU A 821 -66.95 5.02 -56.82
N LYS A 822 -68.16 4.55 -56.52
CA LYS A 822 -69.36 5.41 -56.55
C LYS A 822 -69.33 6.50 -55.49
N VAL A 823 -68.82 6.19 -54.30
CA VAL A 823 -68.65 7.19 -53.22
C VAL A 823 -67.58 8.20 -53.59
N ALA A 824 -66.47 7.77 -54.20
CA ALA A 824 -65.43 8.65 -54.71
C ALA A 824 -65.91 9.58 -55.85
N ALA A 825 -66.95 9.16 -56.59
CA ALA A 825 -67.54 9.94 -57.67
C ALA A 825 -68.63 10.94 -57.22
N LEU A 826 -68.93 11.04 -55.92
CA LEU A 826 -69.87 12.03 -55.40
C LEU A 826 -69.26 13.44 -55.47
N ASP A 827 -70.03 14.42 -55.92
CA ASP A 827 -69.59 15.83 -56.06
C ASP A 827 -69.10 16.47 -54.75
N THR A 828 -69.47 15.91 -53.60
CA THR A 828 -69.04 16.36 -52.27
C THR A 828 -67.76 15.68 -51.76
N VAL A 829 -67.22 14.71 -52.51
CA VAL A 829 -66.09 13.85 -52.12
C VAL A 829 -64.93 14.07 -53.09
N ALA A 830 -63.78 14.47 -52.54
CA ALA A 830 -62.54 14.63 -53.30
C ALA A 830 -61.85 13.28 -53.55
N SER A 831 -61.98 12.35 -52.60
CA SER A 831 -61.48 10.98 -52.73
C SER A 831 -62.08 10.09 -51.66
N ALA A 832 -62.36 8.82 -51.98
CA ALA A 832 -62.71 7.81 -51.01
C ALA A 832 -61.79 6.58 -51.17
N VAL A 833 -61.24 6.09 -50.06
CA VAL A 833 -60.34 4.94 -50.02
C VAL A 833 -60.85 3.94 -49.00
N ARG A 834 -60.81 2.65 -49.35
CA ARG A 834 -61.19 1.58 -48.42
C ARG A 834 -60.13 1.41 -47.33
N THR A 835 -60.59 1.25 -46.10
CA THR A 835 -59.77 0.91 -44.93
C THR A 835 -60.35 -0.32 -44.22
N ASP A 836 -59.59 -0.92 -43.30
CA ASP A 836 -60.05 -2.12 -42.58
C ASP A 836 -61.33 -1.86 -41.76
N ASP A 837 -61.48 -0.65 -41.21
CA ASP A 837 -62.63 -0.24 -40.39
C ASP A 837 -63.77 0.45 -41.19
N GLY A 838 -63.69 0.47 -42.52
CA GLY A 838 -64.71 1.08 -43.40
C GLY A 838 -64.15 1.90 -44.56
N LEU A 839 -64.52 3.18 -44.63
CA LEU A 839 -64.19 4.10 -45.73
C LEU A 839 -63.57 5.40 -45.21
N LEU A 840 -62.40 5.76 -45.71
CA LEU A 840 -61.77 7.05 -45.44
C LEU A 840 -62.08 8.01 -46.59
N VAL A 841 -62.82 9.07 -46.28
CA VAL A 841 -63.40 9.98 -47.27
C VAL A 841 -62.84 11.38 -47.05
N ARG A 842 -62.20 11.94 -48.07
CA ARG A 842 -61.81 13.35 -48.11
C ARG A 842 -62.90 14.14 -48.81
N LEU A 843 -63.41 15.17 -48.14
CA LEU A 843 -64.44 16.06 -48.66
C LEU A 843 -63.84 17.11 -49.62
N GLU A 844 -64.60 17.48 -50.65
CA GLU A 844 -64.30 18.67 -51.45
C GLU A 844 -64.56 19.96 -50.62
N PRO A 845 -63.91 21.10 -50.95
CA PRO A 845 -64.13 22.37 -50.25
C PRO A 845 -65.61 22.79 -50.24
N GLY A 846 -66.22 22.85 -49.03
CA GLY A 846 -67.63 23.17 -48.84
C GLY A 846 -68.56 21.95 -48.67
N GLY A 847 -68.02 20.74 -48.79
CA GLY A 847 -68.70 19.51 -48.37
C GLY A 847 -68.80 19.43 -46.84
N THR A 848 -69.93 18.93 -46.32
CA THR A 848 -70.13 18.73 -44.88
C THR A 848 -70.40 17.26 -44.57
N ALA A 849 -70.05 16.83 -43.35
CA ALA A 849 -70.25 15.46 -42.90
C ALA A 849 -71.74 15.04 -43.01
N GLU A 850 -72.68 15.95 -42.75
CA GLU A 850 -74.11 15.64 -42.83
C GLU A 850 -74.57 15.36 -44.27
N ARG A 851 -74.06 16.10 -45.26
CA ARG A 851 -74.36 15.87 -46.68
C ARG A 851 -73.75 14.57 -47.16
N LEU A 852 -72.52 14.29 -46.74
CA LEU A 852 -71.85 13.02 -47.04
C LEU A 852 -72.65 11.84 -46.50
N VAL A 853 -73.07 11.87 -45.23
CA VAL A 853 -73.88 10.81 -44.61
C VAL A 853 -75.19 10.59 -45.39
N ALA A 854 -75.87 11.67 -45.79
CA ALA A 854 -77.11 11.57 -46.56
C ALA A 854 -76.91 10.88 -47.92
N GLU A 855 -75.83 11.21 -48.65
CA GLU A 855 -75.50 10.59 -49.93
C GLU A 855 -75.04 9.12 -49.77
N LEU A 856 -74.25 8.82 -48.74
CA LEU A 856 -73.85 7.46 -48.41
C LEU A 856 -75.06 6.56 -48.11
N VAL A 857 -76.05 7.07 -47.38
CA VAL A 857 -77.30 6.34 -47.12
C VAL A 857 -78.14 6.18 -48.38
N ARG A 858 -78.20 7.19 -49.27
CA ARG A 858 -78.89 7.07 -50.58
C ARG A 858 -78.27 5.99 -51.46
N LEU A 859 -76.94 5.88 -51.45
CA LEU A 859 -76.20 4.81 -52.13
C LEU A 859 -76.31 3.44 -51.43
N SER A 860 -77.12 3.34 -50.38
CA SER A 860 -77.30 2.13 -49.55
C SER A 860 -76.00 1.62 -48.90
N VAL A 861 -75.07 2.52 -48.59
CA VAL A 861 -73.85 2.18 -47.84
C VAL A 861 -74.22 2.02 -46.35
N PRO A 862 -73.86 0.89 -45.71
CA PRO A 862 -74.21 0.64 -44.31
C PRO A 862 -73.30 1.42 -43.35
N VAL A 863 -73.60 2.71 -43.16
CA VAL A 863 -72.87 3.61 -42.27
C VAL A 863 -73.22 3.31 -40.80
N ALA A 864 -72.23 2.89 -40.01
CA ALA A 864 -72.35 2.62 -38.58
C ALA A 864 -71.87 3.79 -37.71
N SER A 865 -70.84 4.51 -38.15
CA SER A 865 -70.34 5.73 -37.50
C SER A 865 -69.67 6.65 -38.52
N VAL A 866 -69.67 7.97 -38.25
CA VAL A 866 -68.87 8.94 -39.02
C VAL A 866 -68.18 9.86 -38.03
N GLY A 867 -66.85 9.96 -38.14
CA GLY A 867 -66.06 10.80 -37.27
C GLY A 867 -64.83 11.39 -37.98
N PRO A 868 -64.29 12.52 -37.50
CA PRO A 868 -63.04 13.05 -38.01
C PRO A 868 -61.91 12.05 -37.78
N HIS A 869 -61.15 11.76 -38.83
CA HIS A 869 -60.03 10.82 -38.75
C HIS A 869 -58.73 11.57 -38.42
N ARG A 870 -58.50 11.99 -37.15
CA ARG A 870 -57.17 12.48 -36.70
C ARG A 870 -56.89 12.27 -35.21
N ARG A 871 -55.75 11.66 -34.90
CA ARG A 871 -54.97 11.92 -33.67
C ARG A 871 -53.56 12.37 -34.09
N LEU A 872 -52.91 13.23 -33.29
CA LEU A 872 -51.49 13.58 -33.48
C LEU A 872 -50.58 12.34 -33.59
N GLU A 873 -51.04 11.21 -33.03
CA GLU A 873 -50.46 9.88 -33.11
C GLU A 873 -50.22 9.40 -34.55
N ASP A 874 -51.19 9.55 -35.45
CA ASP A 874 -51.10 9.05 -36.82
C ASP A 874 -50.13 9.88 -37.68
N ALA A 875 -50.14 11.20 -37.48
CA ALA A 875 -49.20 12.12 -38.12
C ALA A 875 -47.75 11.87 -37.65
N PHE A 876 -47.56 11.63 -36.35
CA PHE A 876 -46.26 11.33 -35.77
C PHE A 876 -45.69 9.99 -36.27
N LEU A 877 -46.52 8.94 -36.36
CA LEU A 877 -46.11 7.65 -36.92
C LEU A 877 -45.70 7.76 -38.39
N THR A 878 -46.38 8.60 -39.17
CA THR A 878 -46.00 8.86 -40.58
C THR A 878 -44.65 9.57 -40.69
N LEU A 879 -44.42 10.60 -39.86
CA LEU A 879 -43.20 11.40 -39.86
C LEU A 879 -41.95 10.60 -39.43
N ILE A 880 -42.11 9.64 -38.53
CA ILE A 880 -40.99 8.80 -38.06
C ILE A 880 -40.86 7.52 -38.88
N GLY A 881 -41.98 6.90 -39.26
CA GLY A 881 -42.03 5.64 -40.02
C GLY A 881 -41.54 5.76 -41.47
N GLY A 882 -41.65 6.94 -42.10
CA GLY A 882 -41.09 7.21 -43.44
C GLY A 882 -39.55 7.30 -43.50
N SER A 883 -38.87 7.13 -42.36
CA SER A 883 -37.42 7.26 -42.22
C SER A 883 -36.67 5.92 -42.04
N ALA A 884 -37.36 4.79 -42.31
CA ALA A 884 -36.85 3.43 -42.16
C ALA A 884 -36.09 2.93 -43.40
#